data_AF-F0ZWH9-F1
#
_entry.id   AF-F0ZWH9-F1
#
_cell.length_a   1.000
_cell.length_b   1.000
_cell.length_c   1.000
_cell.angle_alpha   90.00
_cell.angle_beta   90.00
_cell.angle_gamma   90.00
#
_symmetry.space_group_name_H-M   'P 1'
#
loop_
_entity.id
_entity.type
_entity.pdbx_description
1 polymer ?
#
loop_
_entity_poly.entity_id
_entity_poly.type
_entity_poly.pdbx_seq_one_letter_code
_entity_poly.pdbx_strand_id
1 'polypeptide(L)'
;MNELLSSLINFSVKEELKNSSNISDRLLYIVWNNIFLRNEIHKHILKFIEYSVVDFEISQYDQFKDKSYITTLNWFGDTLPDKNEFPPFLTSLYLPHFSEKLTPTTLPNTITTLTLGHYFNQVVLPGTLPNSLTTLTFGDDFNQVILPDTLPNSLTTLTFGYNFNQVILPDTLPNSLTTLTFGYNFNQVVPPGTLPNSLTTITFGHFFNHIVPPGTLPNSLTTLTFRSKFNQVVLPGTLPNSLTQLTFGYYFDQVVLPGTLPNSLTTLTFGHRFDQVVLPGTLPNNLTTLTFDKAFNQVVPPGTLPNSLTTLTFSYFFRQVVLPGTLPNSLTTLTFGHHFNQVVLPGTLPNSLTTLTFGNCFDQVVLPGTLPNSLTTLTFDHHFNQVVPPGALPNSLTTLTFGFFFNQVVLPGTLPNRLTTLTFGGKFNQVVLPDTLPNSLTTLRFGYEFNQVVPPDTFPNSLTTLTFGHRFNQVVLPGTLPNSLTTLTFGYDFNQVVLPGTFPNSLTTLTFGNDFNQVVLPGTLPNSLTTLTFGYDFNQVVPPGTLPNSLTTLTFGHRFNQVVLPGTLPNSLTTLTFGDDFNQVILPDTLPNSLTTLTFDNEFNQVVLPGTLPNSLTTLTFGYCFNQVVLPGTLPNNLTTLTFGTKFNQVVPPGSLPNSLTTLTFGRDFNQVILPGTLPNNLTSKLSKIV
;
A
#
# COMPACT_ATOMS: atom_id res chain seq x y z
N MET A 1 14.36 2.11 18.50
CA MET A 1 14.17 2.79 19.80
C MET A 1 15.40 3.65 20.14
N ASN A 2 16.63 3.11 20.13
CA ASN A 2 17.87 3.80 20.55
C ASN A 2 18.25 5.10 19.80
N GLU A 3 17.96 5.25 18.50
CA GLU A 3 18.20 6.53 17.78
C GLU A 3 17.23 7.64 18.16
N LEU A 4 15.93 7.33 18.28
CA LEU A 4 14.90 8.25 18.80
C LEU A 4 15.25 8.67 20.24
N LEU A 5 15.72 7.72 21.04
CA LEU A 5 16.26 7.87 22.39
C LEU A 5 17.47 8.82 22.48
N SER A 6 18.47 8.68 21.59
CA SER A 6 19.65 9.55 21.55
C SER A 6 19.29 10.97 21.13
N SER A 7 18.33 11.12 20.20
CA SER A 7 17.86 12.42 19.72
C SER A 7 17.10 13.21 20.79
N LEU A 8 16.35 12.53 21.68
CA LEU A 8 15.66 13.15 22.82
C LEU A 8 16.62 13.59 23.93
N ILE A 9 17.69 12.81 24.20
CA ILE A 9 18.72 13.16 25.19
C ILE A 9 19.49 14.43 24.82
N ASN A 10 19.73 14.63 23.52
CA ASN A 10 20.45 15.78 22.97
C ASN A 10 19.52 16.91 22.48
N PHE A 11 18.21 16.81 22.72
CA PHE A 11 17.26 17.85 22.33
C PHE A 11 17.51 19.12 23.15
N SER A 12 18.15 20.12 22.53
CA SER A 12 18.35 21.42 23.15
C SER A 12 17.10 22.29 22.95
N VAL A 13 16.60 22.84 24.04
CA VAL A 13 15.50 23.80 24.00
C VAL A 13 16.09 25.16 23.63
N LYS A 14 15.44 25.88 22.70
CA LYS A 14 15.92 27.19 22.22
C LYS A 14 16.15 28.17 23.38
N GLU A 15 17.30 28.82 23.42
CA GLU A 15 17.67 29.86 24.41
C GLU A 15 16.66 31.01 24.48
N GLU A 16 15.95 31.28 23.38
CA GLU A 16 14.88 32.29 23.32
C GLU A 16 13.76 32.03 24.35
N LEU A 17 13.51 30.76 24.73
CA LEU A 17 12.50 30.42 25.74
C LEU A 17 12.86 30.89 27.16
N LYS A 18 14.15 31.12 27.43
CA LYS A 18 14.64 31.64 28.72
C LYS A 18 14.01 32.98 29.09
N ASN A 19 13.77 33.82 28.08
CA ASN A 19 13.20 35.17 28.22
C ASN A 19 11.80 35.28 27.62
N SER A 20 11.14 34.15 27.30
CA SER A 20 9.76 34.15 26.78
C SER A 20 8.83 34.88 27.77
N SER A 21 7.88 35.66 27.27
CA SER A 21 6.85 36.30 28.10
C SER A 21 5.89 35.27 28.71
N ASN A 22 5.77 34.08 28.09
CA ASN A 22 4.99 32.95 28.59
C ASN A 22 5.75 32.21 29.70
N ILE A 23 5.08 32.00 30.84
CA ILE A 23 5.68 31.34 32.00
C ILE A 23 5.95 29.85 31.77
N SER A 24 5.12 29.16 30.96
CA SER A 24 5.31 27.74 30.65
C SER A 24 6.58 27.50 29.84
N ASP A 25 6.91 28.41 28.93
CA ASP A 25 8.14 28.34 28.12
C ASP A 25 9.39 28.50 28.98
N ARG A 26 9.38 29.47 29.91
CA ARG A 26 10.48 29.68 30.86
C ARG A 26 10.66 28.47 31.78
N LEU A 27 9.55 27.87 32.24
CA LEU A 27 9.57 26.66 33.06
C LEU A 27 10.12 25.47 32.27
N LEU A 28 9.67 25.25 31.03
CA LEU A 28 10.20 24.20 30.16
C LEU A 28 11.72 24.38 29.96
N TYR A 29 12.18 25.61 29.72
CA TYR A 29 13.59 25.91 29.58
C TYR A 29 14.39 25.56 30.85
N ILE A 30 13.90 25.95 32.03
CA ILE A 30 14.56 25.66 33.32
C ILE A 30 14.59 24.16 33.61
N VAL A 31 13.45 23.48 33.44
CA VAL A 31 13.29 22.04 33.74
C VAL A 31 14.12 21.20 32.77
N TRP A 32 14.06 21.49 31.48
CA TRP A 32 14.74 20.70 30.46
C TRP A 32 16.27 20.88 30.48
N ASN A 33 16.77 22.05 30.86
CA ASN A 33 18.21 22.27 31.00
C ASN A 33 18.78 21.69 32.31
N ASN A 34 17.94 21.34 33.28
CA ASN A 34 18.38 20.58 34.44
C ASN A 34 18.61 19.11 34.06
N ILE A 35 19.87 18.66 34.09
CA ILE A 35 20.28 17.31 33.66
C ILE A 35 19.55 16.22 34.44
N PHE A 36 19.37 16.39 35.75
CA PHE A 36 18.71 15.40 36.60
C PHE A 36 17.22 15.27 36.24
N LEU A 37 16.50 16.40 36.20
CA LEU A 37 15.08 16.41 35.86
C LEU A 37 14.84 15.88 34.45
N ARG A 38 15.69 16.28 33.49
CA ARG A 38 15.62 15.78 32.11
C ARG A 38 15.81 14.27 32.05
N ASN A 39 16.79 13.71 32.77
CA ASN A 39 17.02 12.27 32.81
C ASN A 39 15.84 11.50 33.43
N GLU A 40 15.24 11.99 34.50
CA GLU A 40 14.05 11.37 35.08
C GLU A 40 12.85 11.48 34.12
N ILE A 41 12.61 12.64 33.49
CA ILE A 41 11.57 12.81 32.46
C ILE A 41 11.77 11.78 31.33
N HIS A 42 13.00 11.64 30.82
CA HIS A 42 13.31 10.66 29.79
C HIS A 42 12.99 9.23 30.24
N LYS A 43 13.43 8.82 31.43
CA LYS A 43 13.13 7.49 31.98
C LYS A 43 11.62 7.20 32.01
N HIS A 44 10.79 8.18 32.40
CA HIS A 44 9.34 8.05 32.38
C HIS A 44 8.76 8.00 30.96
N ILE A 45 9.28 8.79 30.03
CA ILE A 45 8.89 8.75 28.60
C ILE A 45 9.20 7.38 27.99
N LEU A 46 10.34 6.77 28.32
CA LEU A 46 10.71 5.44 27.81
C LEU A 46 9.76 4.36 28.30
N LYS A 47 9.45 4.37 29.60
CA LYS A 47 8.45 3.46 30.17
C LYS A 47 7.09 3.65 29.51
N PHE A 48 6.70 4.89 29.21
CA PHE A 48 5.46 5.16 28.47
C PHE A 48 5.49 4.59 27.05
N ILE A 49 6.56 4.84 26.29
CA ILE A 49 6.69 4.32 24.92
C ILE A 49 6.65 2.78 24.94
N GLU A 50 7.34 2.15 25.88
CA GLU A 50 7.45 0.70 25.97
C GLU A 50 6.14 0.03 26.42
N TYR A 51 5.39 0.66 27.33
CA TYR A 51 4.27 0.02 28.05
C TYR A 51 2.91 0.69 27.84
N SER A 52 2.80 1.68 26.95
CA SER A 52 1.53 2.39 26.68
C SER A 52 0.44 1.49 26.09
N VAL A 53 0.83 0.45 25.35
CA VAL A 53 -0.05 -0.55 24.74
C VAL A 53 0.44 -1.93 25.17
N VAL A 54 -0.44 -2.73 25.77
CA VAL A 54 -0.10 -4.05 26.30
C VAL A 54 -1.19 -5.07 26.08
N ASP A 55 -0.77 -6.33 25.95
CA ASP A 55 -1.60 -7.53 25.85
C ASP A 55 -1.42 -8.36 27.12
N PHE A 56 -2.46 -8.52 27.93
CA PHE A 56 -2.37 -9.25 29.20
C PHE A 56 -3.57 -10.14 29.50
N GLU A 57 -3.29 -11.25 30.17
CA GLU A 57 -4.23 -11.96 31.04
C GLU A 57 -4.02 -11.55 32.51
N ILE A 58 -4.94 -11.92 33.41
CA ILE A 58 -4.92 -11.52 34.83
C ILE A 58 -3.59 -11.83 35.54
N SER A 59 -3.02 -13.01 35.29
CA SER A 59 -1.78 -13.45 35.93
C SER A 59 -0.58 -12.57 35.55
N GLN A 60 -0.51 -12.16 34.28
CA GLN A 60 0.53 -11.26 33.76
C GLN A 60 0.30 -9.84 34.25
N TYR A 61 -0.96 -9.40 34.23
CA TYR A 61 -1.35 -8.08 34.70
C TYR A 61 -0.95 -7.88 36.17
N ASP A 62 -1.23 -8.82 37.06
CA ASP A 62 -0.93 -8.70 38.49
C ASP A 62 0.57 -8.60 38.79
N GLN A 63 1.40 -9.24 37.99
CA GLN A 63 2.86 -9.22 38.15
C GLN A 63 3.51 -7.98 37.53
N PHE A 64 2.80 -7.24 36.69
CA PHE A 64 3.33 -6.09 35.98
C PHE A 64 3.47 -4.88 36.91
N LYS A 65 4.70 -4.35 37.06
CA LYS A 65 5.00 -3.27 38.01
C LYS A 65 4.68 -1.87 37.48
N ASP A 66 4.80 -1.67 36.17
CA ASP A 66 4.69 -0.36 35.52
C ASP A 66 3.27 -0.10 34.97
N LYS A 67 2.22 -0.57 35.67
CA LYS A 67 0.81 -0.43 35.22
C LYS A 67 0.42 1.01 34.93
N SER A 68 0.98 1.98 35.66
CA SER A 68 0.63 3.40 35.51
C SER A 68 0.91 3.99 34.13
N TYR A 69 1.72 3.34 33.29
CA TYR A 69 2.00 3.83 31.94
C TYR A 69 1.03 3.30 30.88
N ILE A 70 0.21 2.31 31.22
CA ILE A 70 -0.71 1.67 30.30
C ILE A 70 -1.85 2.63 29.95
N THR A 71 -2.02 2.89 28.67
CA THR A 71 -3.13 3.72 28.13
C THR A 71 -4.08 2.91 27.25
N THR A 72 -3.61 1.80 26.69
CA THR A 72 -4.39 0.82 25.92
C THR A 72 -4.11 -0.57 26.47
N LEU A 73 -5.17 -1.28 26.83
CA LEU A 73 -5.09 -2.63 27.38
C LEU A 73 -5.93 -3.58 26.52
N ASN A 74 -5.28 -4.61 25.99
CA ASN A 74 -5.94 -5.77 25.38
C ASN A 74 -6.00 -6.88 26.43
N TRP A 75 -7.20 -7.24 26.86
CA TRP A 75 -7.43 -8.16 27.98
C TRP A 75 -7.92 -9.52 27.49
N PHE A 76 -7.13 -10.56 27.72
CA PHE A 76 -7.40 -11.91 27.21
C PHE A 76 -8.05 -12.85 28.26
N GLY A 77 -8.39 -12.35 29.44
CA GLY A 77 -9.05 -13.13 30.49
C GLY A 77 -10.57 -12.95 30.56
N ASP A 78 -11.26 -13.92 31.14
CA ASP A 78 -12.72 -13.86 31.36
C ASP A 78 -13.10 -13.05 32.60
N THR A 79 -12.20 -12.93 33.57
CA THR A 79 -12.38 -12.10 34.78
C THR A 79 -11.73 -10.75 34.59
N LEU A 80 -12.39 -9.67 34.99
CA LEU A 80 -11.83 -8.31 34.97
C LEU A 80 -11.31 -7.92 36.38
N PRO A 81 -10.25 -7.09 36.47
CA PRO A 81 -9.82 -6.49 37.73
C PRO A 81 -10.91 -5.62 38.35
N ASP A 82 -10.77 -5.30 39.64
CA ASP A 82 -11.62 -4.27 40.26
C ASP A 82 -11.38 -2.93 39.55
N LYS A 83 -12.42 -2.08 39.50
CA LYS A 83 -12.33 -0.75 38.88
C LYS A 83 -11.15 0.09 39.39
N ASN A 84 -10.77 -0.06 40.65
CA ASN A 84 -9.67 0.69 41.26
C ASN A 84 -8.28 0.09 40.95
N GLU A 85 -8.23 -1.12 40.37
CA GLU A 85 -6.99 -1.80 39.99
C GLU A 85 -6.58 -1.56 38.54
N PHE A 86 -7.47 -0.96 37.74
CA PHE A 86 -7.12 -0.52 36.39
C PHE A 86 -6.09 0.63 36.42
N PRO A 87 -5.29 0.78 35.36
CA PRO A 87 -4.33 1.86 35.26
C PRO A 87 -5.02 3.24 35.32
N PRO A 88 -4.45 4.23 36.04
CA PRO A 88 -5.06 5.55 36.22
C PRO A 88 -5.19 6.35 34.92
N PHE A 89 -4.45 6.00 33.86
CA PHE A 89 -4.50 6.66 32.56
C PHE A 89 -5.02 5.75 31.44
N LEU A 90 -5.69 4.64 31.79
CA LEU A 90 -6.27 3.72 30.81
C LEU A 90 -7.42 4.41 30.07
N THR A 91 -7.26 4.59 28.75
CA THR A 91 -8.26 5.22 27.89
C THR A 91 -8.90 4.26 26.90
N SER A 92 -8.20 3.18 26.51
CA SER A 92 -8.69 2.20 25.55
C SER A 92 -8.64 0.79 26.14
N LEU A 93 -9.77 0.09 26.13
CA LEU A 93 -9.89 -1.28 26.62
C LEU A 93 -10.48 -2.18 25.53
N TYR A 94 -9.75 -3.23 25.17
CA TYR A 94 -10.22 -4.26 24.25
C TYR A 94 -10.35 -5.59 24.98
N LEU A 95 -11.50 -6.23 24.85
CA LEU A 95 -11.87 -7.44 25.57
C LEU A 95 -12.12 -8.62 24.60
N PRO A 96 -11.13 -9.10 23.82
CA PRO A 96 -11.30 -10.02 22.68
C PRO A 96 -12.06 -11.32 22.97
N HIS A 97 -11.86 -11.92 24.15
CA HIS A 97 -12.44 -13.22 24.52
C HIS A 97 -13.51 -13.12 25.61
N PHE A 98 -13.76 -11.92 26.13
CA PHE A 98 -14.65 -11.73 27.27
C PHE A 98 -16.10 -12.08 26.92
N SER A 99 -16.67 -13.07 27.62
CA SER A 99 -18.07 -13.52 27.45
C SER A 99 -18.95 -13.29 28.68
N GLU A 100 -18.39 -12.76 29.77
CA GLU A 100 -19.04 -12.62 31.06
C GLU A 100 -19.91 -11.36 31.18
N LYS A 101 -20.76 -11.31 32.21
CA LYS A 101 -21.64 -10.15 32.43
C LYS A 101 -20.85 -8.98 33.03
N LEU A 102 -20.93 -7.82 32.40
CA LEU A 102 -20.46 -6.57 32.99
C LEU A 102 -21.44 -6.09 34.08
N THR A 103 -20.91 -5.73 35.26
CA THR A 103 -21.71 -5.18 36.35
C THR A 103 -21.56 -3.66 36.42
N PRO A 104 -22.51 -2.94 37.05
CA PRO A 104 -22.28 -1.55 37.40
C PRO A 104 -20.96 -1.42 38.16
N THR A 105 -20.22 -0.35 37.87
CA THR A 105 -18.90 -0.08 38.46
C THR A 105 -17.75 -1.01 38.07
N THR A 106 -17.88 -1.96 37.14
CA THR A 106 -16.72 -2.79 36.71
C THR A 106 -15.65 -1.96 36.01
N LEU A 107 -16.05 -0.96 35.21
CA LEU A 107 -15.14 -0.22 34.33
C LEU A 107 -14.86 1.20 34.87
N PRO A 108 -13.60 1.69 34.82
CA PRO A 108 -13.24 3.04 35.25
C PRO A 108 -13.70 4.12 34.25
N ASN A 109 -13.99 5.31 34.78
CA ASN A 109 -14.38 6.51 34.01
C ASN A 109 -13.19 7.19 33.30
N THR A 110 -12.05 6.52 33.20
CA THR A 110 -10.92 6.94 32.37
C THR A 110 -11.05 6.38 30.95
N ILE A 111 -11.82 5.30 30.76
CA ILE A 111 -12.00 4.63 29.47
C ILE A 111 -12.87 5.49 28.55
N THR A 112 -12.34 5.78 27.38
CA THR A 112 -13.01 6.51 26.29
C THR A 112 -13.31 5.61 25.09
N THR A 113 -12.54 4.53 24.90
CA THR A 113 -12.76 3.55 23.84
C THR A 113 -12.89 2.15 24.44
N LEU A 114 -14.00 1.48 24.12
CA LEU A 114 -14.27 0.11 24.56
C LEU A 114 -14.64 -0.75 23.36
N THR A 115 -13.93 -1.87 23.21
CA THR A 115 -14.31 -2.91 22.26
C THR A 115 -14.58 -4.21 23.01
N LEU A 116 -15.81 -4.69 22.93
CA LEU A 116 -16.25 -5.96 23.48
C LEU A 116 -15.98 -7.05 22.43
N GLY A 117 -15.35 -8.13 22.84
CA GLY A 117 -14.84 -9.16 21.94
C GLY A 117 -15.91 -10.02 21.29
N HIS A 118 -15.45 -10.96 20.45
CA HIS A 118 -16.29 -11.75 19.56
C HIS A 118 -17.40 -12.52 20.28
N TYR A 119 -17.13 -13.06 21.46
CA TYR A 119 -18.04 -13.92 22.20
C TYR A 119 -18.97 -13.19 23.19
N PHE A 120 -18.84 -11.86 23.33
CA PHE A 120 -19.67 -11.11 24.27
C PHE A 120 -21.12 -11.04 23.79
N ASN A 121 -22.04 -11.71 24.50
CA ASN A 121 -23.47 -11.70 24.19
C ASN A 121 -24.36 -11.57 25.44
N GLN A 122 -23.91 -10.76 26.40
CA GLN A 122 -24.65 -10.52 27.65
C GLN A 122 -25.41 -9.19 27.58
N VAL A 123 -26.52 -9.11 28.33
CA VAL A 123 -27.29 -7.86 28.47
C VAL A 123 -26.45 -6.83 29.23
N VAL A 124 -26.25 -5.66 28.61
CA VAL A 124 -25.61 -4.51 29.26
C VAL A 124 -26.69 -3.68 29.96
N LEU A 125 -26.55 -3.49 31.27
CA LEU A 125 -27.53 -2.76 32.07
C LEU A 125 -27.20 -1.26 32.12
N PRO A 126 -28.19 -0.38 32.36
CA PRO A 126 -27.94 1.03 32.62
C PRO A 126 -26.92 1.25 33.75
N GLY A 127 -25.97 2.15 33.52
CA GLY A 127 -24.87 2.45 34.46
C GLY A 127 -23.69 1.47 34.43
N THR A 128 -23.71 0.44 33.57
CA THR A 128 -22.58 -0.48 33.39
C THR A 128 -21.42 0.15 32.60
N LEU A 129 -21.73 0.94 31.57
CA LEU A 129 -20.72 1.57 30.72
C LEU A 129 -20.18 2.88 31.34
N PRO A 130 -18.88 3.19 31.21
CA PRO A 130 -18.31 4.44 31.72
C PRO A 130 -18.94 5.69 31.09
N ASN A 131 -19.16 6.73 31.90
CA ASN A 131 -19.72 8.01 31.41
C ASN A 131 -18.75 8.79 30.51
N SER A 132 -17.47 8.42 30.48
CA SER A 132 -16.42 8.99 29.62
C SER A 132 -16.35 8.35 28.23
N LEU A 133 -17.12 7.29 27.97
CA LEU A 133 -17.00 6.47 26.77
C LEU A 133 -17.47 7.21 25.51
N THR A 134 -16.55 7.45 24.58
CA THR A 134 -16.81 8.13 23.30
C THR A 134 -16.94 7.15 22.13
N THR A 135 -16.32 5.96 22.21
CA THR A 135 -16.35 4.93 21.17
C THR A 135 -16.68 3.57 21.77
N LEU A 136 -17.71 2.91 21.23
CA LEU A 136 -18.12 1.57 21.61
C LEU A 136 -18.24 0.67 20.38
N THR A 137 -17.58 -0.48 20.44
CA THR A 137 -17.70 -1.54 19.44
C THR A 137 -18.14 -2.83 20.11
N PHE A 138 -19.25 -3.40 19.65
CA PHE A 138 -19.68 -4.75 20.01
C PHE A 138 -19.08 -5.77 19.05
N GLY A 139 -18.64 -6.90 19.59
CA GLY A 139 -18.13 -8.03 18.83
C GLY A 139 -19.22 -8.86 18.16
N ASP A 140 -18.78 -9.91 17.46
CA ASP A 140 -19.60 -10.63 16.49
C ASP A 140 -20.86 -11.27 17.06
N ASP A 141 -20.84 -11.86 18.25
CA ASP A 141 -21.96 -12.59 18.81
C ASP A 141 -22.99 -11.72 19.54
N PHE A 142 -22.69 -10.44 19.76
CA PHE A 142 -23.59 -9.56 20.50
C PHE A 142 -24.94 -9.40 19.77
N ASN A 143 -26.01 -9.89 20.39
CA ASN A 143 -27.36 -9.81 19.84
C ASN A 143 -28.41 -9.59 20.95
N GLN A 144 -28.08 -8.78 21.95
CA GLN A 144 -28.98 -8.42 23.05
C GLN A 144 -29.65 -7.07 22.80
N VAL A 145 -30.84 -6.89 23.38
CA VAL A 145 -31.55 -5.61 23.34
C VAL A 145 -30.77 -4.57 24.15
N ILE A 146 -30.61 -3.37 23.60
CA ILE A 146 -30.07 -2.22 24.34
C ILE A 146 -31.24 -1.45 24.94
N LEU A 147 -31.26 -1.32 26.26
CA LEU A 147 -32.29 -0.57 26.97
C LEU A 147 -31.97 0.94 26.95
N PRO A 148 -32.98 1.82 27.05
CA PRO A 148 -32.75 3.24 27.32
C PRO A 148 -31.80 3.46 28.51
N ASP A 149 -31.03 4.54 28.47
CA ASP A 149 -29.99 4.91 29.46
C ASP A 149 -28.80 3.92 29.59
N THR A 150 -28.72 2.88 28.72
CA THR A 150 -27.57 1.96 28.70
C THR A 150 -26.33 2.60 28.07
N LEU A 151 -26.52 3.36 26.99
CA LEU A 151 -25.44 4.03 26.26
C LEU A 151 -25.16 5.41 26.88
N PRO A 152 -23.89 5.74 27.19
CA PRO A 152 -23.56 7.01 27.83
C PRO A 152 -23.72 8.21 26.89
N ASN A 153 -24.11 9.36 27.44
CA ASN A 153 -24.33 10.62 26.70
C ASN A 153 -23.04 11.26 26.12
N SER A 154 -21.88 10.67 26.36
CA SER A 154 -20.61 11.06 25.74
C SER A 154 -20.29 10.26 24.47
N LEU A 155 -21.09 9.22 24.17
CA LEU A 155 -20.83 8.30 23.07
C LEU A 155 -21.02 8.99 21.71
N THR A 156 -19.97 8.98 20.90
CA THR A 156 -19.93 9.59 19.56
C THR A 156 -19.93 8.55 18.44
N THR A 157 -19.34 7.38 18.69
CA THR A 157 -19.22 6.30 17.70
C THR A 157 -19.73 4.99 18.30
N LEU A 158 -20.68 4.37 17.59
CA LEU A 158 -21.24 3.07 17.94
C LEU A 158 -21.16 2.12 16.74
N THR A 159 -20.52 0.96 16.96
CA THR A 159 -20.42 -0.11 15.97
C THR A 159 -20.98 -1.40 16.54
N PHE A 160 -21.94 -1.99 15.84
CA PHE A 160 -22.46 -3.32 16.15
C PHE A 160 -21.73 -4.41 15.36
N GLY A 161 -21.51 -5.54 16.01
CA GLY A 161 -20.86 -6.71 15.41
C GLY A 161 -21.79 -7.56 14.54
N TYR A 162 -21.25 -8.67 14.01
CA TYR A 162 -21.89 -9.49 12.98
C TYR A 162 -23.36 -9.89 13.25
N ASN A 163 -23.69 -10.39 14.44
CA ASN A 163 -24.98 -11.02 14.75
C ASN A 163 -26.07 -10.07 15.26
N PHE A 164 -25.75 -8.80 15.55
CA PHE A 164 -26.73 -7.87 16.11
C PHE A 164 -27.93 -7.67 15.18
N ASN A 165 -29.12 -8.03 15.66
CA ASN A 165 -30.38 -7.94 14.91
C ASN A 165 -31.58 -7.65 15.83
N GLN A 166 -31.37 -6.79 16.83
CA GLN A 166 -32.43 -6.34 17.75
C GLN A 166 -33.01 -4.99 17.34
N VAL A 167 -34.26 -4.74 17.71
CA VAL A 167 -34.92 -3.44 17.49
C VAL A 167 -34.26 -2.39 18.39
N ILE A 168 -33.97 -1.22 17.82
CA ILE A 168 -33.53 -0.05 18.59
C ILE A 168 -34.77 0.78 18.93
N LEU A 169 -35.08 0.88 20.22
CA LEU A 169 -36.21 1.67 20.70
C LEU A 169 -35.89 3.17 20.62
N PRO A 170 -36.92 4.04 20.51
CA PRO A 170 -36.74 5.49 20.71
C PRO A 170 -35.99 5.78 22.02
N ASP A 171 -35.23 6.87 22.04
CA ASP A 171 -34.42 7.33 23.19
C ASP A 171 -33.28 6.39 23.64
N THR A 172 -33.02 5.29 22.91
CA THR A 172 -31.91 4.36 23.21
C THR A 172 -30.56 4.90 22.77
N LEU A 173 -30.51 5.62 21.65
CA LEU A 173 -29.27 6.18 21.09
C LEU A 173 -29.03 7.59 21.64
N PRO A 174 -27.83 7.90 22.17
CA PRO A 174 -27.56 9.20 22.78
C PRO A 174 -27.45 10.32 21.74
N ASN A 175 -27.85 11.54 22.13
CA ASN A 175 -27.82 12.74 21.28
C ASN A 175 -26.41 13.27 20.95
N SER A 176 -25.36 12.63 21.48
CA SER A 176 -23.96 12.88 21.14
C SER A 176 -23.48 12.03 19.96
N LEU A 177 -24.25 11.02 19.54
CA LEU A 177 -23.82 10.01 18.58
C LEU A 177 -23.70 10.61 17.17
N THR A 178 -22.51 10.57 16.58
CA THR A 178 -22.21 11.12 15.26
C THR A 178 -22.03 10.03 14.20
N THR A 179 -21.62 8.82 14.61
CA THR A 179 -21.37 7.68 13.72
C THR A 179 -22.06 6.43 14.25
N LEU A 180 -22.86 5.79 13.39
CA LEU A 180 -23.55 4.54 13.68
C LEU A 180 -23.31 3.50 12.58
N THR A 181 -22.74 2.36 12.95
CA THR A 181 -22.56 1.22 12.04
C THR A 181 -23.31 0.02 12.56
N PHE A 182 -24.29 -0.46 11.78
CA PHE A 182 -25.03 -1.67 12.09
C PHE A 182 -24.26 -2.94 11.69
N GLY A 183 -24.56 -4.01 12.42
CA GLY A 183 -24.00 -5.35 12.24
C GLY A 183 -24.36 -6.02 10.91
N TYR A 184 -23.65 -7.08 10.55
CA TYR A 184 -23.89 -7.81 9.29
C TYR A 184 -25.35 -8.32 9.17
N ASN A 185 -25.88 -8.92 10.25
CA ASN A 185 -27.22 -9.52 10.32
C ASN A 185 -28.35 -8.54 10.63
N PHE A 186 -28.07 -7.26 10.89
CA PHE A 186 -29.10 -6.30 11.24
C PHE A 186 -30.12 -6.15 10.11
N ASN A 187 -31.38 -6.46 10.42
CA ASN A 187 -32.52 -6.38 9.51
C ASN A 187 -33.81 -6.10 10.29
N GLN A 188 -33.79 -5.08 11.14
CA GLN A 188 -34.97 -4.59 11.85
C GLN A 188 -35.43 -3.26 11.26
N VAL A 189 -36.71 -2.94 11.46
CA VAL A 189 -37.27 -1.63 11.09
C VAL A 189 -36.65 -0.55 11.98
N VAL A 190 -36.37 0.63 11.40
CA VAL A 190 -35.94 1.82 12.14
C VAL A 190 -37.06 2.87 12.07
N PRO A 191 -37.91 2.98 13.11
CA PRO A 191 -38.99 3.95 13.14
C PRO A 191 -38.49 5.41 13.11
N PRO A 192 -39.31 6.35 12.63
CA PRO A 192 -39.04 7.78 12.79
C PRO A 192 -38.83 8.15 14.27
N GLY A 193 -37.84 9.01 14.53
CA GLY A 193 -37.46 9.41 15.89
C GLY A 193 -36.46 8.49 16.61
N THR A 194 -36.13 7.31 16.07
CA THR A 194 -35.12 6.41 16.67
C THR A 194 -33.68 6.92 16.51
N LEU A 195 -33.39 7.62 15.41
CA LEU A 195 -32.04 8.08 15.08
C LEU A 195 -31.82 9.54 15.56
N PRO A 196 -30.77 9.83 16.36
CA PRO A 196 -30.55 11.18 16.90
C PRO A 196 -30.08 12.17 15.82
N ASN A 197 -30.45 13.45 15.99
CA ASN A 197 -30.12 14.56 15.09
C ASN A 197 -28.64 14.98 15.08
N SER A 198 -27.78 14.30 15.83
CA SER A 198 -26.33 14.46 15.81
C SER A 198 -25.64 13.56 14.79
N LEU A 199 -26.33 12.54 14.27
CA LEU A 199 -25.72 11.56 13.37
C LEU A 199 -25.32 12.18 12.04
N THR A 200 -24.05 12.01 11.69
CA THR A 200 -23.46 12.44 10.42
C THR A 200 -23.19 11.26 9.50
N THR A 201 -22.95 10.07 10.05
CA THR A 201 -22.63 8.86 9.29
C THR A 201 -23.46 7.67 9.75
N ILE A 202 -24.16 7.03 8.81
CA ILE A 202 -24.90 5.78 9.05
C ILE A 202 -24.48 4.74 8.02
N THR A 203 -24.13 3.55 8.51
CA THR A 203 -23.93 2.35 7.69
C THR A 203 -24.91 1.27 8.12
N PHE A 204 -25.86 0.92 7.25
CA PHE A 204 -26.78 -0.19 7.49
C PHE A 204 -26.11 -1.55 7.28
N GLY A 205 -26.65 -2.56 7.97
CA GLY A 205 -26.16 -3.93 7.95
C GLY A 205 -26.25 -4.62 6.58
N HIS A 206 -25.51 -5.71 6.40
CA HIS A 206 -25.49 -6.46 5.14
C HIS A 206 -26.87 -7.01 4.76
N PHE A 207 -27.66 -7.45 5.75
CA PHE A 207 -28.99 -8.02 5.55
C PHE A 207 -30.15 -7.01 5.63
N PHE A 208 -29.88 -5.73 5.94
CA PHE A 208 -30.92 -4.72 6.08
C PHE A 208 -31.69 -4.55 4.76
N ASN A 209 -33.01 -4.80 4.79
CA ASN A 209 -33.86 -4.72 3.61
C ASN A 209 -35.29 -4.25 3.94
N HIS A 210 -35.40 -3.24 4.81
CA HIS A 210 -36.67 -2.60 5.15
C HIS A 210 -36.81 -1.25 4.47
N ILE A 211 -38.06 -0.84 4.22
CA ILE A 211 -38.37 0.51 3.74
C ILE A 211 -37.90 1.51 4.82
N VAL A 212 -37.32 2.62 4.39
CA VAL A 212 -36.94 3.75 5.25
C VAL A 212 -37.94 4.89 5.02
N PRO A 213 -38.94 5.08 5.91
CA PRO A 213 -39.92 6.14 5.76
C PRO A 213 -39.30 7.55 5.81
N PRO A 214 -39.93 8.55 5.18
CA PRO A 214 -39.58 9.95 5.40
C PRO A 214 -39.59 10.32 6.89
N GLY A 215 -38.58 11.08 7.32
CA GLY A 215 -38.38 11.44 8.72
C GLY A 215 -37.63 10.41 9.59
N THR A 216 -37.29 9.23 9.05
CA THR A 216 -36.42 8.27 9.76
C THR A 216 -34.97 8.75 9.82
N LEU A 217 -34.42 9.26 8.72
CA LEU A 217 -33.03 9.72 8.66
C LEU A 217 -32.89 11.16 9.20
N PRO A 218 -31.88 11.44 10.04
CA PRO A 218 -31.71 12.75 10.66
C PRO A 218 -31.19 13.81 9.67
N ASN A 219 -31.59 15.07 9.89
CA ASN A 219 -31.24 16.20 9.02
C ASN A 219 -29.75 16.62 9.05
N SER A 220 -28.95 16.01 9.92
CA SER A 220 -27.50 16.20 10.02
C SER A 220 -26.69 15.20 9.20
N LEU A 221 -27.35 14.17 8.62
CA LEU A 221 -26.68 13.04 7.99
C LEU A 221 -25.96 13.47 6.71
N THR A 222 -24.66 13.26 6.65
CA THR A 222 -23.82 13.59 5.49
C THR A 222 -23.44 12.35 4.69
N THR A 223 -23.29 11.19 5.35
CA THR A 223 -22.88 9.92 4.73
C THR A 223 -23.86 8.81 5.05
N LEU A 224 -24.40 8.18 4.00
CA LEU A 224 -25.30 7.03 4.11
C LEU A 224 -24.82 5.87 3.25
N THR A 225 -24.66 4.70 3.87
CA THR A 225 -24.32 3.47 3.16
C THR A 225 -25.35 2.39 3.45
N PHE A 226 -25.96 1.88 2.39
CA PHE A 226 -26.68 0.61 2.40
C PHE A 226 -25.73 -0.50 1.94
N ARG A 227 -25.55 -1.55 2.75
CA ARG A 227 -24.79 -2.73 2.34
C ARG A 227 -25.65 -3.65 1.47
N SER A 228 -25.17 -4.88 1.25
CA SER A 228 -25.59 -5.81 0.22
C SER A 228 -27.09 -5.94 -0.06
N LYS A 229 -27.93 -6.34 0.92
CA LYS A 229 -29.29 -6.84 0.67
C LYS A 229 -30.37 -5.76 0.49
N PHE A 230 -30.07 -4.50 0.76
CA PHE A 230 -31.05 -3.43 0.63
C PHE A 230 -31.53 -3.30 -0.82
N ASN A 231 -32.83 -3.52 -1.04
CA ASN A 231 -33.48 -3.42 -2.34
C ASN A 231 -34.92 -2.92 -2.20
N GLN A 232 -35.09 -1.84 -1.43
CA GLN A 232 -36.39 -1.19 -1.22
C GLN A 232 -36.44 0.15 -1.93
N VAL A 233 -37.66 0.57 -2.31
CA VAL A 233 -37.88 1.88 -2.94
C VAL A 233 -37.51 2.99 -1.95
N VAL A 234 -36.78 3.99 -2.44
CA VAL A 234 -36.47 5.21 -1.68
C VAL A 234 -37.44 6.31 -2.10
N LEU A 235 -38.35 6.67 -1.20
CA LEU A 235 -39.38 7.67 -1.47
C LEU A 235 -38.80 9.10 -1.44
N PRO A 236 -39.36 10.05 -2.21
CA PRO A 236 -39.03 11.46 -2.07
C PRO A 236 -39.21 11.95 -0.62
N GLY A 237 -38.23 12.70 -0.11
CA GLY A 237 -38.19 13.15 1.28
C GLY A 237 -37.63 12.13 2.29
N THR A 238 -37.27 10.91 1.87
CA THR A 238 -36.54 9.95 2.73
C THR A 238 -35.10 10.40 2.99
N LEU A 239 -34.40 10.89 1.97
CA LEU A 239 -32.99 11.30 2.07
C LEU A 239 -32.90 12.78 2.52
N PRO A 240 -32.11 13.10 3.57
CA PRO A 240 -32.02 14.46 4.09
C PRO A 240 -31.18 15.38 3.20
N ASN A 241 -31.51 16.68 3.20
CA ASN A 241 -30.84 17.72 2.40
C ASN A 241 -29.38 18.02 2.80
N SER A 242 -28.87 17.39 3.85
CA SER A 242 -27.47 17.45 4.29
C SER A 242 -26.60 16.36 3.65
N LEU A 243 -27.21 15.36 3.01
CA LEU A 243 -26.52 14.16 2.53
C LEU A 243 -25.59 14.49 1.37
N THR A 244 -24.30 14.25 1.53
CA THR A 244 -23.27 14.50 0.52
C THR A 244 -22.78 13.20 -0.13
N GLN A 245 -22.84 12.07 0.57
CA GLN A 245 -22.39 10.77 0.07
C GLN A 245 -23.46 9.70 0.27
N LEU A 246 -23.79 8.99 -0.83
CA LEU A 246 -24.74 7.89 -0.83
C LEU A 246 -24.16 6.68 -1.57
N THR A 247 -24.14 5.54 -0.88
CA THR A 247 -23.74 4.25 -1.47
C THR A 247 -24.86 3.24 -1.33
N PHE A 248 -25.30 2.68 -2.46
CA PHE A 248 -26.19 1.52 -2.50
C PHE A 248 -25.39 0.23 -2.63
N GLY A 249 -25.86 -0.82 -1.94
CA GLY A 249 -25.18 -2.11 -1.90
C GLY A 249 -25.53 -3.04 -3.05
N TYR A 250 -24.97 -4.25 -3.01
CA TYR A 250 -24.97 -5.23 -4.09
C TYR A 250 -26.33 -5.49 -4.77
N TYR A 251 -27.43 -5.63 -4.02
CA TYR A 251 -28.74 -6.06 -4.54
C TYR A 251 -29.69 -4.90 -4.87
N PHE A 252 -29.31 -3.63 -4.62
CA PHE A 252 -30.18 -2.51 -4.91
C PHE A 252 -30.44 -2.37 -6.42
N ASP A 253 -31.71 -2.47 -6.81
CA ASP A 253 -32.16 -2.42 -8.20
C ASP A 253 -33.59 -1.86 -8.26
N GLN A 254 -33.80 -0.70 -7.62
CA GLN A 254 -35.08 0.01 -7.61
C GLN A 254 -35.00 1.30 -8.42
N VAL A 255 -36.11 1.69 -9.04
CA VAL A 255 -36.21 2.95 -9.79
C VAL A 255 -36.04 4.13 -8.81
N VAL A 256 -35.17 5.07 -9.16
CA VAL A 256 -34.98 6.32 -8.41
C VAL A 256 -35.75 7.44 -9.11
N LEU A 257 -36.81 7.91 -8.47
CA LEU A 257 -37.67 8.97 -9.01
C LEU A 257 -37.00 10.35 -8.91
N PRO A 258 -37.31 11.29 -9.83
CA PRO A 258 -36.91 12.69 -9.68
C PRO A 258 -37.34 13.27 -8.34
N GLY A 259 -36.44 14.01 -7.69
CA GLY A 259 -36.64 14.56 -6.35
C GLY A 259 -36.37 13.60 -5.19
N THR A 260 -36.02 12.33 -5.43
CA THR A 260 -35.57 11.40 -4.38
C THR A 260 -34.18 11.74 -3.87
N LEU A 261 -33.25 12.09 -4.76
CA LEU A 261 -31.86 12.41 -4.40
C LEU A 261 -31.73 13.90 -3.98
N PRO A 262 -31.09 14.21 -2.85
CA PRO A 262 -30.98 15.59 -2.36
C PRO A 262 -29.94 16.40 -3.16
N ASN A 263 -30.17 17.70 -3.29
CA ASN A 263 -29.27 18.60 -4.04
C ASN A 263 -27.88 18.75 -3.42
N SER A 264 -27.67 18.40 -2.15
CA SER A 264 -26.37 18.41 -1.49
C SER A 264 -25.45 17.25 -1.91
N LEU A 265 -25.99 16.25 -2.60
CA LEU A 265 -25.27 15.02 -2.91
C LEU A 265 -24.14 15.29 -3.91
N THR A 266 -22.91 14.96 -3.52
CA THR A 266 -21.70 15.10 -4.34
C THR A 266 -21.18 13.76 -4.85
N THR A 267 -21.38 12.67 -4.09
CA THR A 267 -20.95 11.32 -4.46
C THR A 267 -22.12 10.34 -4.41
N LEU A 268 -22.33 9.63 -5.52
CA LEU A 268 -23.32 8.57 -5.64
C LEU A 268 -22.71 7.30 -6.24
N THR A 269 -22.88 6.20 -5.52
CA THR A 269 -22.53 4.85 -6.00
C THR A 269 -23.78 3.99 -6.04
N PHE A 270 -24.18 3.58 -7.24
CA PHE A 270 -25.24 2.60 -7.42
C PHE A 270 -24.74 1.18 -7.13
N GLY A 271 -25.69 0.33 -6.72
CA GLY A 271 -25.41 -1.05 -6.36
C GLY A 271 -24.98 -1.94 -7.53
N HIS A 272 -24.29 -3.02 -7.23
CA HIS A 272 -23.77 -3.98 -8.21
C HIS A 272 -24.83 -4.56 -9.16
N ARG A 273 -26.08 -4.73 -8.71
CA ARG A 273 -27.21 -5.23 -9.53
C ARG A 273 -28.09 -4.14 -10.13
N PHE A 274 -27.82 -2.87 -9.86
CA PHE A 274 -28.64 -1.76 -10.35
C PHE A 274 -28.63 -1.72 -11.88
N ASP A 275 -29.79 -1.92 -12.51
CA ASP A 275 -29.97 -1.87 -13.96
C ASP A 275 -31.28 -1.16 -14.34
N GLN A 276 -31.64 -0.12 -13.57
CA GLN A 276 -32.82 0.71 -13.84
C GLN A 276 -32.47 1.95 -14.67
N VAL A 277 -33.43 2.41 -15.46
CA VAL A 277 -33.28 3.64 -16.26
C VAL A 277 -33.18 4.85 -15.33
N VAL A 278 -32.19 5.71 -15.57
CA VAL A 278 -32.04 7.00 -14.88
C VAL A 278 -32.61 8.11 -15.75
N LEU A 279 -33.75 8.67 -15.35
CA LEU A 279 -34.44 9.71 -16.10
C LEU A 279 -33.77 11.09 -15.89
N PRO A 280 -33.90 12.03 -16.86
CA PRO A 280 -33.52 13.41 -16.67
C PRO A 280 -34.17 14.03 -15.42
N GLY A 281 -33.38 14.74 -14.61
CA GLY A 281 -33.82 15.31 -13.33
C GLY A 281 -33.77 14.35 -12.13
N THR A 282 -33.41 13.08 -12.32
CA THR A 282 -33.15 12.15 -11.20
C THR A 282 -31.86 12.49 -10.46
N LEU A 283 -30.77 12.80 -11.19
CA LEU A 283 -29.47 13.10 -10.60
C LEU A 283 -29.37 14.58 -10.18
N PRO A 284 -28.87 14.89 -8.97
CA PRO A 284 -28.81 16.26 -8.47
C PRO A 284 -27.68 17.09 -9.11
N ASN A 285 -27.89 18.41 -9.17
CA ASN A 285 -27.01 19.35 -9.89
C ASN A 285 -25.63 19.60 -9.25
N ASN A 286 -25.37 19.12 -8.03
CA ASN A 286 -24.06 19.23 -7.37
C ASN A 286 -23.27 17.91 -7.37
N LEU A 287 -23.79 16.87 -8.04
CA LEU A 287 -23.14 15.57 -8.10
C LEU A 287 -21.83 15.67 -8.88
N THR A 288 -20.71 15.37 -8.25
CA THR A 288 -19.37 15.41 -8.87
C THR A 288 -18.88 14.02 -9.23
N THR A 289 -19.26 12.99 -8.47
CA THR A 289 -18.83 11.61 -8.68
C THR A 289 -20.04 10.67 -8.81
N LEU A 290 -20.10 9.95 -9.91
CA LEU A 290 -21.13 8.94 -10.18
C LEU A 290 -20.49 7.61 -10.59
N THR A 291 -20.84 6.56 -9.88
CA THR A 291 -20.43 5.19 -10.20
C THR A 291 -21.66 4.32 -10.47
N PHE A 292 -21.71 3.76 -11.66
CA PHE A 292 -22.57 2.63 -12.01
C PHE A 292 -21.75 1.34 -11.91
N ASP A 293 -22.10 0.49 -10.96
CA ASP A 293 -21.39 -0.77 -10.73
C ASP A 293 -21.78 -1.86 -11.76
N LYS A 294 -21.53 -3.13 -11.46
CA LYS A 294 -21.40 -4.21 -12.45
C LYS A 294 -22.54 -4.31 -13.46
N ALA A 295 -23.81 -4.36 -13.03
CA ALA A 295 -24.96 -4.75 -13.86
C ALA A 295 -25.50 -3.67 -14.79
N PHE A 296 -25.26 -2.38 -14.51
CA PHE A 296 -25.91 -1.29 -15.23
C PHE A 296 -25.65 -1.35 -16.74
N ASN A 297 -26.71 -1.48 -17.53
CA ASN A 297 -26.66 -1.55 -18.98
C ASN A 297 -27.85 -0.82 -19.64
N GLN A 298 -28.37 0.22 -18.98
CA GLN A 298 -29.41 1.07 -19.56
C GLN A 298 -28.83 2.22 -20.37
N VAL A 299 -29.60 2.69 -21.35
CA VAL A 299 -29.26 3.91 -22.10
C VAL A 299 -29.29 5.09 -21.13
N VAL A 300 -28.32 6.00 -21.25
CA VAL A 300 -28.29 7.28 -20.53
C VAL A 300 -28.72 8.38 -21.50
N PRO A 301 -29.96 8.90 -21.42
CA PRO A 301 -30.39 9.98 -22.31
C PRO A 301 -29.60 11.28 -22.11
N PRO A 302 -29.47 12.11 -23.16
CA PRO A 302 -28.95 13.47 -23.02
C PRO A 302 -29.74 14.28 -21.97
N GLY A 303 -29.03 15.03 -21.13
CA GLY A 303 -29.62 15.77 -20.01
C GLY A 303 -29.83 14.96 -18.72
N THR A 304 -29.54 13.65 -18.71
CA THR A 304 -29.56 12.84 -17.47
C THR A 304 -28.39 13.17 -16.54
N LEU A 305 -27.18 13.31 -17.10
CA LEU A 305 -25.97 13.58 -16.30
C LEU A 305 -25.85 15.08 -15.96
N PRO A 306 -25.60 15.45 -14.70
CA PRO A 306 -25.54 16.86 -14.28
C PRO A 306 -24.24 17.54 -14.71
N ASN A 307 -24.30 18.85 -14.96
CA ASN A 307 -23.17 19.68 -15.41
C ASN A 307 -22.07 19.91 -14.35
N SER A 308 -22.24 19.39 -13.12
CA SER A 308 -21.22 19.37 -12.08
C SER A 308 -20.35 18.12 -12.11
N LEU A 309 -20.73 17.10 -12.88
CA LEU A 309 -20.12 15.77 -12.83
C LEU A 309 -18.69 15.82 -13.37
N THR A 310 -17.72 15.46 -12.54
CA THR A 310 -16.29 15.43 -12.90
C THR A 310 -15.79 14.01 -13.11
N THR A 311 -16.37 13.03 -12.41
CA THR A 311 -15.97 11.62 -12.48
C THR A 311 -17.17 10.73 -12.77
N LEU A 312 -17.08 9.94 -13.84
CA LEU A 312 -18.08 8.96 -14.23
C LEU A 312 -17.43 7.60 -14.47
N THR A 313 -17.96 6.58 -13.81
CA THR A 313 -17.50 5.20 -13.99
C THR A 313 -18.68 4.30 -14.36
N PHE A 314 -18.54 3.60 -15.49
CA PHE A 314 -19.34 2.43 -15.85
C PHE A 314 -18.47 1.18 -15.61
N SER A 315 -18.89 0.24 -14.76
CA SER A 315 -17.98 -0.84 -14.31
C SER A 315 -17.84 -2.05 -15.24
N TYR A 316 -18.88 -2.84 -15.52
CA TYR A 316 -18.69 -4.15 -16.15
C TYR A 316 -19.61 -4.43 -17.34
N PHE A 317 -20.93 -4.47 -17.15
CA PHE A 317 -21.89 -4.90 -18.18
C PHE A 317 -22.43 -3.77 -19.07
N PHE A 318 -22.00 -2.53 -18.87
CA PHE A 318 -22.43 -1.40 -19.71
C PHE A 318 -21.97 -1.56 -21.17
N ARG A 319 -22.92 -1.64 -22.09
CA ARG A 319 -22.71 -1.91 -23.52
C ARG A 319 -23.50 -0.97 -24.43
N GLN A 320 -24.07 0.09 -23.88
CA GLN A 320 -24.92 1.02 -24.62
C GLN A 320 -24.12 2.07 -25.36
N VAL A 321 -24.69 2.57 -26.46
CA VAL A 321 -24.12 3.70 -27.20
C VAL A 321 -24.26 4.96 -26.36
N VAL A 322 -23.19 5.76 -26.29
CA VAL A 322 -23.21 7.10 -25.68
C VAL A 322 -23.38 8.11 -26.81
N LEU A 323 -24.51 8.82 -26.82
CA LEU A 323 -24.80 9.82 -27.86
C LEU A 323 -24.08 11.15 -27.57
N PRO A 324 -23.73 11.94 -28.60
CA PRO A 324 -23.26 13.31 -28.41
C PRO A 324 -24.20 14.14 -27.53
N GLY A 325 -23.64 14.92 -26.60
CA GLY A 325 -24.40 15.68 -25.61
C GLY A 325 -24.87 14.90 -24.38
N THR A 326 -24.58 13.59 -24.29
CA THR A 326 -24.87 12.78 -23.08
C THR A 326 -23.90 13.11 -21.95
N LEU A 327 -22.60 13.22 -22.26
CA LEU A 327 -21.55 13.48 -21.27
C LEU A 327 -21.41 15.00 -21.02
N PRO A 328 -21.39 15.46 -19.76
CA PRO A 328 -21.32 16.88 -19.45
C PRO A 328 -19.90 17.45 -19.66
N ASN A 329 -19.83 18.75 -20.01
CA ASN A 329 -18.57 19.47 -20.26
C ASN A 329 -17.71 19.72 -19.01
N SER A 330 -18.15 19.28 -17.83
CA SER A 330 -17.37 19.29 -16.58
C SER A 330 -16.57 18.00 -16.38
N LEU A 331 -16.85 16.95 -17.16
CA LEU A 331 -16.30 15.61 -16.93
C LEU A 331 -14.80 15.59 -17.22
N THR A 332 -14.00 15.26 -16.21
CA THR A 332 -12.54 15.15 -16.32
C THR A 332 -12.07 13.70 -16.37
N THR A 333 -12.80 12.78 -15.73
CA THR A 333 -12.46 11.36 -15.68
C THR A 333 -13.64 10.51 -16.13
N LEU A 334 -13.39 9.66 -17.14
CA LEU A 334 -14.34 8.68 -17.66
C LEU A 334 -13.72 7.29 -17.70
N THR A 335 -14.38 6.34 -17.05
CA THR A 335 -14.03 4.91 -17.13
C THR A 335 -15.17 4.13 -17.75
N PHE A 336 -14.90 3.48 -18.88
CA PHE A 336 -15.79 2.50 -19.49
C PHE A 336 -15.49 1.10 -18.96
N GLY A 337 -16.56 0.32 -18.83
CA GLY A 337 -16.51 -0.97 -18.18
C GLY A 337 -16.08 -2.12 -19.07
N HIS A 338 -15.86 -3.28 -18.45
CA HIS A 338 -15.34 -4.50 -19.07
C HIS A 338 -15.95 -4.83 -20.45
N HIS A 339 -17.27 -4.75 -20.61
CA HIS A 339 -17.95 -5.15 -21.85
C HIS A 339 -18.23 -4.02 -22.84
N PHE A 340 -17.90 -2.77 -22.54
CA PHE A 340 -18.14 -1.65 -23.44
C PHE A 340 -17.35 -1.82 -24.74
N ASN A 341 -18.04 -1.91 -25.87
CA ASN A 341 -17.43 -2.10 -27.19
C ASN A 341 -18.26 -1.40 -28.29
N GLN A 342 -18.75 -0.20 -27.99
CA GLN A 342 -19.52 0.61 -28.94
C GLN A 342 -18.63 1.67 -29.58
N VAL A 343 -18.96 2.05 -30.81
CA VAL A 343 -18.25 3.14 -31.51
C VAL A 343 -18.51 4.45 -30.76
N VAL A 344 -17.44 5.19 -30.47
CA VAL A 344 -17.52 6.54 -29.90
C VAL A 344 -17.43 7.54 -31.04
N LEU A 345 -18.50 8.29 -31.30
CA LEU A 345 -18.54 9.27 -32.39
C LEU A 345 -17.80 10.57 -32.01
N PRO A 346 -17.20 11.29 -32.96
CA PRO A 346 -16.68 12.64 -32.72
C PRO A 346 -17.71 13.56 -32.06
N GLY A 347 -17.27 14.31 -31.05
CA GLY A 347 -18.14 15.17 -30.24
C GLY A 347 -18.90 14.45 -29.10
N THR A 348 -18.73 13.13 -28.93
CA THR A 348 -19.29 12.39 -27.79
C THR A 348 -18.54 12.68 -26.49
N LEU A 349 -17.20 12.71 -26.56
CA LEU A 349 -16.34 12.97 -25.40
C LEU A 349 -16.19 14.48 -25.16
N PRO A 350 -16.37 14.97 -23.92
CA PRO A 350 -16.31 16.39 -23.62
C PRO A 350 -14.89 16.96 -23.63
N ASN A 351 -14.74 18.24 -23.99
CA ASN A 351 -13.44 18.93 -24.09
C ASN A 351 -12.74 19.20 -22.74
N SER A 352 -13.35 18.82 -21.62
CA SER A 352 -12.75 18.86 -20.28
C SER A 352 -12.06 17.54 -19.90
N LEU A 353 -12.26 16.47 -20.67
CA LEU A 353 -11.84 15.13 -20.31
C LEU A 353 -10.32 15.02 -20.32
N THR A 354 -9.72 14.71 -19.18
CA THR A 354 -8.26 14.54 -19.02
C THR A 354 -7.86 13.08 -18.94
N THR A 355 -8.74 12.23 -18.39
CA THR A 355 -8.47 10.80 -18.19
C THR A 355 -9.59 9.95 -18.81
N LEU A 356 -9.20 9.06 -19.71
CA LEU A 356 -10.09 8.10 -20.35
C LEU A 356 -9.53 6.68 -20.24
N THR A 357 -10.35 5.78 -19.71
CA THR A 357 -10.06 4.35 -19.67
C THR A 357 -11.13 3.59 -20.43
N PHE A 358 -10.75 2.90 -21.50
CA PHE A 358 -11.59 1.91 -22.17
C PHE A 358 -11.44 0.54 -21.49
N GLY A 359 -12.57 -0.14 -21.28
CA GLY A 359 -12.59 -1.44 -20.62
C GLY A 359 -12.18 -2.61 -21.52
N ASN A 360 -12.10 -3.78 -20.89
CA ASN A 360 -11.49 -5.01 -21.40
C ASN A 360 -11.87 -5.41 -22.84
N CYS A 361 -13.14 -5.32 -23.22
CA CYS A 361 -13.65 -5.77 -24.53
C CYS A 361 -13.67 -4.69 -25.61
N PHE A 362 -13.25 -3.45 -25.32
CA PHE A 362 -13.28 -2.37 -26.31
C PHE A 362 -12.30 -2.66 -27.45
N ASP A 363 -12.82 -2.76 -28.68
CA ASP A 363 -12.06 -3.06 -29.89
C ASP A 363 -12.67 -2.35 -31.11
N GLN A 364 -13.05 -1.08 -30.93
CA GLN A 364 -13.55 -0.23 -32.02
C GLN A 364 -12.47 0.75 -32.49
N VAL A 365 -12.50 1.10 -33.78
CA VAL A 365 -11.58 2.09 -34.36
C VAL A 365 -11.84 3.46 -33.73
N VAL A 366 -10.77 4.12 -33.27
CA VAL A 366 -10.83 5.50 -32.78
C VAL A 366 -10.51 6.46 -33.92
N LEU A 367 -11.54 7.14 -34.44
CA LEU A 367 -11.40 8.07 -35.56
C LEU A 367 -10.77 9.41 -35.12
N PRO A 368 -10.05 10.12 -36.00
CA PRO A 368 -9.58 11.49 -35.74
C PRO A 368 -10.74 12.41 -35.28
N GLY A 369 -10.48 13.21 -34.25
CA GLY A 369 -11.48 14.08 -33.63
C GLY A 369 -12.43 13.39 -32.62
N THR A 370 -12.28 12.08 -32.38
CA THR A 370 -13.02 11.37 -31.33
C THR A 370 -12.52 11.73 -29.94
N LEU A 371 -11.20 11.73 -29.76
CA LEU A 371 -10.56 12.04 -28.48
C LEU A 371 -10.37 13.56 -28.32
N PRO A 372 -10.73 14.15 -27.18
CA PRO A 372 -10.65 15.60 -26.98
C PRO A 372 -9.20 16.07 -26.74
N ASN A 373 -8.92 17.32 -27.13
CA ASN A 373 -7.59 17.94 -27.00
C ASN A 373 -7.15 18.26 -25.56
N SER A 374 -8.01 17.97 -24.57
CA SER A 374 -7.68 18.05 -23.14
C SER A 374 -7.10 16.75 -22.59
N LEU A 375 -7.22 15.64 -23.33
CA LEU A 375 -6.91 14.31 -22.82
C LEU A 375 -5.41 14.15 -22.58
N THR A 376 -5.03 13.86 -21.34
CA THR A 376 -3.64 13.65 -20.93
C THR A 376 -3.33 12.17 -20.73
N THR A 377 -4.32 11.38 -20.32
CA THR A 377 -4.16 9.95 -20.01
C THR A 377 -5.19 9.12 -20.78
N LEU A 378 -4.69 8.16 -21.56
CA LEU A 378 -5.50 7.20 -22.30
C LEU A 378 -5.05 5.79 -22.01
N THR A 379 -5.99 4.95 -21.58
CA THR A 379 -5.76 3.52 -21.36
C THR A 379 -6.72 2.71 -22.21
N PHE A 380 -6.17 1.84 -23.05
CA PHE A 380 -6.87 0.72 -23.63
C PHE A 380 -6.59 -0.53 -22.81
N ASP A 381 -7.64 -1.20 -22.35
CA ASP A 381 -7.51 -2.46 -21.62
C ASP A 381 -7.37 -3.66 -22.59
N HIS A 382 -7.62 -4.89 -22.14
CA HIS A 382 -7.10 -6.12 -22.74
C HIS A 382 -7.29 -6.31 -24.26
N HIS A 383 -8.48 -6.19 -24.84
CA HIS A 383 -8.78 -6.68 -26.21
C HIS A 383 -8.54 -5.70 -27.35
N PHE A 384 -8.30 -4.42 -27.08
CA PHE A 384 -8.13 -3.42 -28.14
C PHE A 384 -6.98 -3.79 -29.09
N ASN A 385 -7.29 -3.99 -30.37
CA ASN A 385 -6.32 -4.37 -31.39
C ASN A 385 -6.64 -3.72 -32.75
N GLN A 386 -7.30 -2.56 -32.74
CA GLN A 386 -7.54 -1.76 -33.95
C GLN A 386 -6.34 -0.88 -34.30
N VAL A 387 -6.21 -0.56 -35.58
CA VAL A 387 -5.21 0.42 -36.05
C VAL A 387 -5.55 1.79 -35.46
N VAL A 388 -4.53 2.48 -34.95
CA VAL A 388 -4.64 3.87 -34.51
C VAL A 388 -4.13 4.76 -35.63
N PRO A 389 -5.00 5.45 -36.40
CA PRO A 389 -4.54 6.27 -37.51
C PRO A 389 -3.88 7.57 -37.02
N PRO A 390 -2.95 8.16 -37.80
CA PRO A 390 -2.41 9.49 -37.51
C PRO A 390 -3.52 10.52 -37.28
N GLY A 391 -3.38 11.33 -36.23
CA GLY A 391 -4.38 12.30 -35.81
C GLY A 391 -5.54 11.76 -34.96
N ALA A 392 -5.59 10.44 -34.67
CA ALA A 392 -6.55 9.88 -33.70
C ALA A 392 -6.21 10.26 -32.25
N LEU A 393 -4.92 10.30 -31.91
CA LEU A 393 -4.44 10.65 -30.58
C LEU A 393 -4.26 12.18 -30.46
N PRO A 394 -4.77 12.82 -29.39
CA PRO A 394 -4.66 14.27 -29.23
C PRO A 394 -3.27 14.70 -28.79
N ASN A 395 -2.84 15.89 -29.22
CA ASN A 395 -1.51 16.43 -28.93
C ASN A 395 -1.23 16.67 -27.44
N SER A 396 -2.26 16.74 -26.60
CA SER A 396 -2.16 16.88 -25.15
C SER A 396 -1.74 15.61 -24.41
N LEU A 397 -1.81 14.45 -25.07
CA LEU A 397 -1.64 13.15 -24.44
C LEU A 397 -0.20 12.97 -23.92
N THR A 398 -0.06 12.71 -22.62
CA THR A 398 1.21 12.47 -21.94
C THR A 398 1.42 11.01 -21.59
N THR A 399 0.33 10.27 -21.36
CA THR A 399 0.37 8.86 -20.97
C THR A 399 -0.55 8.02 -21.86
N LEU A 400 0.02 7.01 -22.50
CA LEU A 400 -0.68 6.05 -23.33
C LEU A 400 -0.34 4.62 -22.91
N THR A 401 -1.38 3.84 -22.62
CA THR A 401 -1.26 2.42 -22.31
C THR A 401 -2.11 1.60 -23.27
N PHE A 402 -1.46 0.68 -23.98
CA PHE A 402 -2.12 -0.35 -24.76
C PHE A 402 -2.24 -1.64 -23.95
N GLY A 403 -3.40 -2.30 -24.05
CA GLY A 403 -3.68 -3.52 -23.32
C GLY A 403 -3.15 -4.78 -24.00
N PHE A 404 -3.47 -5.93 -23.40
CA PHE A 404 -2.81 -7.21 -23.65
C PHE A 404 -2.77 -7.64 -25.13
N PHE A 405 -3.83 -7.45 -25.91
CA PHE A 405 -3.94 -7.98 -27.27
C PHE A 405 -3.50 -7.01 -28.37
N PHE A 406 -3.17 -5.76 -28.05
CA PHE A 406 -2.74 -4.78 -29.05
C PHE A 406 -1.47 -5.23 -29.76
N ASN A 407 -1.52 -5.40 -31.07
CA ASN A 407 -0.40 -5.85 -31.90
C ASN A 407 -0.45 -5.26 -33.33
N GLN A 408 -0.91 -4.00 -33.44
CA GLN A 408 -0.91 -3.27 -34.72
C GLN A 408 0.38 -2.48 -34.89
N VAL A 409 0.77 -2.25 -36.15
CA VAL A 409 1.91 -1.40 -36.48
C VAL A 409 1.57 0.04 -36.10
N VAL A 410 2.46 0.70 -35.36
CA VAL A 410 2.37 2.13 -35.05
C VAL A 410 3.16 2.88 -36.10
N LEU A 411 2.47 3.67 -36.94
CA LEU A 411 3.12 4.44 -38.01
C LEU A 411 3.72 5.75 -37.48
N PRO A 412 4.79 6.28 -38.11
CA PRO A 412 5.30 7.62 -37.82
C PRO A 412 4.18 8.68 -37.85
N GLY A 413 4.20 9.60 -36.89
CA GLY A 413 3.16 10.62 -36.72
C GLY A 413 1.86 10.14 -36.03
N THR A 414 1.77 8.87 -35.62
CA THR A 414 0.63 8.36 -34.84
C THR A 414 0.70 8.82 -33.38
N LEU A 415 1.88 8.75 -32.77
CA LEU A 415 2.09 9.12 -31.37
C LEU A 415 2.29 10.65 -31.24
N PRO A 416 1.61 11.32 -30.30
CA PRO A 416 1.66 12.77 -30.17
C PRO A 416 2.98 13.25 -29.53
N ASN A 417 3.41 14.45 -29.92
CA ASN A 417 4.70 15.04 -29.53
C ASN A 417 4.86 15.42 -28.04
N ARG A 418 3.81 15.29 -27.21
CA ARG A 418 3.88 15.52 -25.76
C ARG A 418 3.86 14.22 -24.96
N LEU A 419 3.82 13.06 -25.62
CA LEU A 419 3.76 11.76 -24.96
C LEU A 419 5.06 11.51 -24.19
N THR A 420 4.96 11.36 -22.87
CA THR A 420 6.11 11.09 -21.98
C THR A 420 6.16 9.62 -21.57
N THR A 421 5.03 8.93 -21.52
CA THR A 421 4.94 7.54 -21.09
C THR A 421 4.14 6.71 -22.10
N LEU A 422 4.78 5.65 -22.60
CA LEU A 422 4.18 4.67 -23.50
C LEU A 422 4.37 3.26 -22.93
N THR A 423 3.27 2.54 -22.76
CA THR A 423 3.27 1.13 -22.37
C THR A 423 2.55 0.31 -23.43
N PHE A 424 3.26 -0.68 -24.00
CA PHE A 424 2.67 -1.71 -24.83
C PHE A 424 2.28 -2.92 -24.00
N GLY A 425 1.14 -3.53 -24.34
CA GLY A 425 0.65 -4.72 -23.66
C GLY A 425 1.28 -6.01 -24.18
N GLY A 426 0.81 -7.13 -23.62
CA GLY A 426 1.43 -8.46 -23.73
C GLY A 426 1.72 -8.97 -25.13
N LYS A 427 0.84 -8.76 -26.12
CA LYS A 427 0.94 -9.32 -27.47
C LYS A 427 1.63 -8.43 -28.49
N PHE A 428 2.00 -7.21 -28.12
CA PHE A 428 2.68 -6.30 -29.05
C PHE A 428 4.04 -6.88 -29.46
N ASN A 429 4.20 -7.15 -30.75
CA ASN A 429 5.43 -7.69 -31.33
C ASN A 429 5.65 -7.17 -32.77
N GLN A 430 5.31 -5.90 -33.00
CA GLN A 430 5.56 -5.22 -34.29
C GLN A 430 6.88 -4.46 -34.24
N VAL A 431 7.51 -4.29 -35.40
CA VAL A 431 8.73 -3.47 -35.53
C VAL A 431 8.38 -2.02 -35.20
N VAL A 432 9.20 -1.39 -34.36
CA VAL A 432 9.13 0.06 -34.11
C VAL A 432 10.04 0.74 -35.12
N LEU A 433 9.45 1.47 -36.08
CA LEU A 433 10.22 2.17 -37.11
C LEU A 433 10.87 3.45 -36.52
N PRO A 434 12.00 3.92 -37.09
CA PRO A 434 12.51 5.25 -36.82
C PRO A 434 11.43 6.34 -36.96
N ASP A 435 11.53 7.42 -36.20
CA ASP A 435 10.56 8.51 -36.12
C ASP A 435 9.15 8.14 -35.62
N THR A 436 8.92 6.88 -35.18
CA THR A 436 7.64 6.48 -34.59
C THR A 436 7.47 7.01 -33.16
N LEU A 437 8.54 6.98 -32.37
CA LEU A 437 8.53 7.39 -30.97
C LEU A 437 8.80 8.90 -30.86
N PRO A 438 7.98 9.67 -30.12
CA PRO A 438 8.12 11.12 -30.05
C PRO A 438 9.31 11.53 -29.16
N ASN A 439 9.95 12.65 -29.49
CA ASN A 439 11.11 13.21 -28.78
C ASN A 439 10.83 13.69 -27.33
N SER A 440 9.58 13.61 -26.86
CA SER A 440 9.20 13.86 -25.48
C SER A 440 9.19 12.60 -24.61
N LEU A 441 9.31 11.42 -25.21
CA LEU A 441 9.10 10.14 -24.51
C LEU A 441 10.24 9.88 -23.52
N THR A 442 9.91 9.77 -22.24
CA THR A 442 10.88 9.49 -21.15
C THR A 442 10.81 8.04 -20.69
N THR A 443 9.63 7.41 -20.78
CA THR A 443 9.39 6.06 -20.31
C THR A 443 8.75 5.21 -21.40
N LEU A 444 9.42 4.10 -21.74
CA LEU A 444 8.93 3.11 -22.70
C LEU A 444 8.95 1.71 -22.07
N ARG A 445 7.82 1.02 -22.13
CA ARG A 445 7.66 -0.34 -21.63
C ARG A 445 7.07 -1.24 -22.70
N PHE A 446 7.80 -2.31 -23.05
CA PHE A 446 7.30 -3.36 -23.91
C PHE A 446 6.66 -4.49 -23.09
N GLY A 447 5.64 -5.13 -23.66
CA GLY A 447 4.94 -6.26 -23.05
C GLY A 447 5.55 -7.62 -23.39
N TYR A 448 4.94 -8.68 -22.89
CA TYR A 448 5.44 -10.07 -22.87
C TYR A 448 6.06 -10.59 -24.18
N GLU A 449 5.40 -10.43 -25.33
CA GLU A 449 5.77 -11.05 -26.61
C GLU A 449 6.78 -10.25 -27.45
N PHE A 450 7.11 -9.01 -27.07
CA PHE A 450 7.95 -8.15 -27.91
C PHE A 450 9.35 -8.76 -28.08
N ASN A 451 9.71 -9.08 -29.31
CA ASN A 451 10.99 -9.69 -29.67
C ASN A 451 11.46 -9.28 -31.08
N GLN A 452 11.17 -8.04 -31.48
CA GLN A 452 11.64 -7.49 -32.74
C GLN A 452 13.02 -6.86 -32.61
N VAL A 453 13.79 -6.88 -33.70
CA VAL A 453 15.05 -6.15 -33.79
C VAL A 453 14.76 -4.66 -33.62
N VAL A 454 15.61 -3.97 -32.86
CA VAL A 454 15.53 -2.52 -32.68
C VAL A 454 16.64 -1.88 -33.52
N PRO A 455 16.32 -1.22 -34.64
CA PRO A 455 17.33 -0.49 -35.42
C PRO A 455 17.96 0.65 -34.62
N PRO A 456 19.18 1.09 -34.98
CA PRO A 456 19.73 2.37 -34.52
C PRO A 456 18.76 3.53 -34.78
N ASP A 457 18.84 4.58 -33.96
CA ASP A 457 17.98 5.77 -34.04
C ASP A 457 16.47 5.55 -33.79
N THR A 458 16.07 4.34 -33.34
CA THR A 458 14.66 4.06 -33.01
C THR A 458 14.19 4.78 -31.74
N PHE A 459 15.06 4.87 -30.72
CA PHE A 459 14.70 5.46 -29.44
C PHE A 459 15.02 6.97 -29.39
N PRO A 460 14.12 7.80 -28.85
CA PRO A 460 14.36 9.24 -28.75
C PRO A 460 15.39 9.57 -27.66
N ASN A 461 16.13 10.66 -27.87
CA ASN A 461 17.15 11.18 -26.94
C ASN A 461 16.60 11.72 -25.60
N SER A 462 15.28 11.69 -25.40
CA SER A 462 14.63 12.01 -24.13
C SER A 462 14.41 10.78 -23.25
N LEU A 463 14.59 9.56 -23.78
CA LEU A 463 14.21 8.33 -23.10
C LEU A 463 15.16 8.06 -21.92
N THR A 464 14.60 8.03 -20.71
CA THR A 464 15.35 7.77 -19.46
C THR A 464 15.11 6.36 -18.93
N THR A 465 13.94 5.77 -19.20
CA THR A 465 13.55 4.45 -18.71
C THR A 465 13.07 3.57 -19.84
N LEU A 466 13.73 2.42 -20.02
CA LEU A 466 13.40 1.40 -21.00
C LEU A 466 13.24 0.04 -20.32
N THR A 467 12.09 -0.58 -20.53
CA THR A 467 11.82 -1.96 -20.10
C THR A 467 11.45 -2.82 -21.30
N PHE A 468 12.23 -3.85 -21.56
CA PHE A 468 11.93 -4.86 -22.57
C PHE A 468 10.97 -5.92 -22.04
N GLY A 469 10.24 -6.53 -22.99
CA GLY A 469 9.29 -7.61 -22.75
C GLY A 469 9.94 -8.94 -22.40
N HIS A 470 9.17 -9.86 -21.80
CA HIS A 470 9.63 -11.18 -21.37
C HIS A 470 10.39 -11.95 -22.46
N ARG A 471 9.87 -11.97 -23.69
CA ARG A 471 10.44 -12.73 -24.82
C ARG A 471 11.54 -12.00 -25.59
N PHE A 472 11.91 -10.79 -25.19
CA PHE A 472 12.91 -10.02 -25.92
C PHE A 472 14.28 -10.69 -25.82
N ASN A 473 14.80 -11.15 -26.95
CA ASN A 473 16.08 -11.85 -27.03
C ASN A 473 16.83 -11.50 -28.32
N GLN A 474 16.72 -10.23 -28.76
CA GLN A 474 17.46 -9.71 -29.92
C GLN A 474 18.76 -9.04 -29.49
N VAL A 475 19.75 -9.04 -30.38
CA VAL A 475 21.03 -8.34 -30.16
C VAL A 475 20.77 -6.84 -30.12
N VAL A 476 21.32 -6.16 -29.11
CA VAL A 476 21.33 -4.70 -29.00
C VAL A 476 22.70 -4.21 -29.46
N LEU A 477 22.76 -3.50 -30.60
CA LEU A 477 24.01 -3.02 -31.16
C LEU A 477 24.47 -1.72 -30.48
N PRO A 478 25.79 -1.43 -30.43
CA PRO A 478 26.31 -0.13 -30.02
C PRO A 478 25.64 1.03 -30.77
N GLY A 479 25.24 2.07 -30.03
CA GLY A 479 24.51 3.23 -30.56
C GLY A 479 22.99 3.05 -30.65
N THR A 480 22.43 1.87 -30.35
CA THR A 480 20.96 1.65 -30.36
C THR A 480 20.27 2.35 -29.19
N LEU A 481 20.89 2.33 -28.01
CA LEU A 481 20.33 2.93 -26.80
C LEU A 481 20.67 4.43 -26.71
N PRO A 482 19.72 5.31 -26.35
CA PRO A 482 19.95 6.75 -26.34
C PRO A 482 20.81 7.20 -25.16
N ASN A 483 21.60 8.26 -25.35
CA ASN A 483 22.54 8.80 -24.35
C ASN A 483 21.88 9.40 -23.09
N SER A 484 20.55 9.49 -23.05
CA SER A 484 19.77 9.92 -21.90
C SER A 484 19.34 8.77 -20.97
N LEU A 485 19.51 7.51 -21.41
CA LEU A 485 18.94 6.36 -20.72
C LEU A 485 19.62 6.15 -19.36
N THR A 486 18.84 6.19 -18.28
CA THR A 486 19.32 5.99 -16.91
C THR A 486 18.95 4.61 -16.37
N THR A 487 17.83 4.04 -16.80
CA THR A 487 17.31 2.77 -16.32
C THR A 487 16.98 1.84 -17.48
N LEU A 488 17.61 0.66 -17.47
CA LEU A 488 17.38 -0.40 -18.45
C LEU A 488 17.05 -1.71 -17.75
N THR A 489 15.94 -2.32 -18.16
CA THR A 489 15.52 -3.65 -17.71
C THR A 489 15.30 -4.54 -18.92
N PHE A 490 16.06 -5.63 -18.99
CA PHE A 490 15.81 -6.72 -19.93
C PHE A 490 14.74 -7.67 -19.41
N GLY A 491 13.97 -8.27 -20.32
CA GLY A 491 12.99 -9.29 -19.97
C GLY A 491 13.61 -10.68 -19.84
N TYR A 492 12.81 -11.61 -19.33
CA TYR A 492 13.21 -12.96 -18.92
C TYR A 492 14.14 -13.69 -19.91
N ASP A 493 13.77 -13.77 -21.19
CA ASP A 493 14.44 -14.63 -22.18
C ASP A 493 15.73 -13.99 -22.76
N PHE A 494 16.09 -12.77 -22.36
CA PHE A 494 17.24 -12.07 -22.93
C PHE A 494 18.56 -12.78 -22.57
N ASN A 495 19.24 -13.31 -23.59
CA ASN A 495 20.49 -14.05 -23.43
C ASN A 495 21.48 -13.81 -24.59
N GLN A 496 21.51 -12.57 -25.11
CA GLN A 496 22.44 -12.18 -26.17
C GLN A 496 23.74 -11.62 -25.60
N VAL A 497 24.83 -11.77 -26.35
CA VAL A 497 26.12 -11.15 -26.02
C VAL A 497 25.98 -9.64 -26.11
N VAL A 498 26.49 -8.94 -25.09
CA VAL A 498 26.52 -7.47 -25.04
C VAL A 498 27.92 -6.98 -25.37
N LEU A 499 28.05 -6.16 -26.43
CA LEU A 499 29.34 -5.63 -26.87
C LEU A 499 29.73 -4.36 -26.09
N PRO A 500 31.02 -4.07 -25.91
CA PRO A 500 31.48 -2.77 -25.42
C PRO A 500 30.91 -1.60 -26.22
N GLY A 501 30.47 -0.55 -25.51
CA GLY A 501 29.78 0.61 -26.10
C GLY A 501 28.28 0.41 -26.38
N THR A 502 27.69 -0.73 -26.02
CA THR A 502 26.23 -0.94 -26.13
C THR A 502 25.44 -0.07 -25.16
N PHE A 503 25.90 0.01 -23.91
CA PHE A 503 25.23 0.81 -22.87
C PHE A 503 25.73 2.26 -22.86
N PRO A 504 24.84 3.25 -22.75
CA PRO A 504 25.22 4.66 -22.72
C PRO A 504 25.84 5.04 -21.36
N ASN A 505 26.70 6.06 -21.37
CA ASN A 505 27.39 6.58 -20.18
C ASN A 505 26.47 7.31 -19.18
N SER A 506 25.18 7.40 -19.45
CA SER A 506 24.15 7.91 -18.53
C SER A 506 23.52 6.80 -17.68
N LEU A 507 23.74 5.52 -18.03
CA LEU A 507 23.01 4.40 -17.43
C LEU A 507 23.46 4.19 -15.97
N THR A 508 22.52 4.29 -15.04
CA THR A 508 22.76 4.13 -13.59
C THR A 508 22.20 2.82 -13.05
N THR A 509 21.13 2.30 -13.65
CA THR A 509 20.48 1.05 -13.23
C THR A 509 20.35 0.10 -14.41
N LEU A 510 20.89 -1.11 -14.25
CA LEU A 510 20.81 -2.19 -15.22
C LEU A 510 20.31 -3.47 -14.54
N THR A 511 19.24 -4.04 -15.09
CA THR A 511 18.70 -5.34 -14.68
C THR A 511 18.66 -6.27 -15.87
N PHE A 512 19.37 -7.40 -15.77
CA PHE A 512 19.31 -8.48 -16.75
C PHE A 512 18.11 -9.39 -16.50
N GLY A 513 17.63 -10.03 -17.57
CA GLY A 513 16.58 -11.05 -17.53
C GLY A 513 17.06 -12.38 -16.96
N ASN A 514 16.11 -13.25 -16.61
CA ASN A 514 16.39 -14.52 -15.96
C ASN A 514 17.33 -15.44 -16.75
N ASP A 515 17.20 -15.53 -18.06
CA ASP A 515 17.98 -16.45 -18.89
C ASP A 515 19.38 -15.89 -19.24
N PHE A 516 19.69 -14.65 -18.86
CA PHE A 516 20.95 -14.01 -19.21
C PHE A 516 22.12 -14.75 -18.58
N ASN A 517 22.95 -15.39 -19.43
CA ASN A 517 24.10 -16.17 -18.98
C ASN A 517 25.30 -16.03 -19.95
N GLN A 518 25.49 -14.82 -20.48
CA GLN A 518 26.64 -14.48 -21.33
C GLN A 518 27.77 -13.84 -20.52
N VAL A 519 29.01 -14.01 -20.97
CA VAL A 519 30.18 -13.36 -20.37
C VAL A 519 30.09 -11.86 -20.60
N VAL A 520 30.23 -11.07 -19.53
CA VAL A 520 30.33 -9.60 -19.62
C VAL A 520 31.82 -9.23 -19.67
N LEU A 521 32.27 -8.64 -20.77
CA LEU A 521 33.67 -8.27 -20.95
C LEU A 521 34.00 -6.92 -20.29
N PRO A 522 35.27 -6.69 -19.87
CA PRO A 522 35.72 -5.38 -19.44
C PRO A 522 35.41 -4.27 -20.45
N GLY A 523 34.92 -3.14 -19.96
CA GLY A 523 34.46 -2.01 -20.80
C GLY A 523 33.04 -2.14 -21.36
N THR A 524 32.31 -3.23 -21.06
CA THR A 524 30.90 -3.39 -21.46
C THR A 524 29.96 -2.54 -20.61
N LEU A 525 30.16 -2.54 -19.29
CA LEU A 525 29.34 -1.77 -18.34
C LEU A 525 29.85 -0.31 -18.28
N PRO A 526 28.94 0.69 -18.29
CA PRO A 526 29.34 2.09 -18.30
C PRO A 526 29.78 2.57 -16.90
N ASN A 527 30.69 3.55 -16.87
CA ASN A 527 31.27 4.10 -15.63
C ASN A 527 30.28 4.90 -14.76
N SER A 528 29.04 5.08 -15.20
CA SER A 528 27.95 5.71 -14.45
C SER A 528 27.12 4.70 -13.66
N LEU A 529 27.28 3.40 -13.90
CA LEU A 529 26.40 2.37 -13.37
C LEU A 529 26.54 2.25 -11.85
N THR A 530 25.45 2.47 -11.12
CA THR A 530 25.42 2.37 -9.65
C THR A 530 24.74 1.10 -9.17
N THR A 531 23.80 0.57 -9.95
CA THR A 531 23.01 -0.63 -9.60
C THR A 531 23.04 -1.64 -10.74
N LEU A 532 23.50 -2.85 -10.42
CA LEU A 532 23.53 -3.98 -11.34
C LEU A 532 22.85 -5.20 -10.71
N THR A 533 21.89 -5.75 -11.43
CA THR A 533 21.21 -6.99 -11.06
C THR A 533 21.33 -8.00 -12.20
N PHE A 534 21.95 -9.13 -11.92
CA PHE A 534 21.95 -10.29 -12.81
C PHE A 534 20.69 -11.14 -12.60
N GLY A 535 20.20 -11.77 -13.67
CA GLY A 535 19.04 -12.65 -13.60
C GLY A 535 19.37 -14.08 -13.16
N TYR A 536 18.32 -14.88 -12.96
CA TYR A 536 18.34 -16.21 -12.37
C TYR A 536 19.48 -17.14 -12.85
N ASP A 537 19.70 -17.27 -14.16
CA ASP A 537 20.63 -18.23 -14.77
C ASP A 537 22.08 -17.77 -14.87
N PHE A 538 22.38 -16.51 -14.53
CA PHE A 538 23.73 -15.97 -14.69
C PHE A 538 24.74 -16.74 -13.85
N ASN A 539 25.67 -17.43 -14.51
CA ASN A 539 26.72 -18.23 -13.87
C ASN A 539 28.05 -18.16 -14.63
N GLN A 540 28.36 -17.00 -15.21
CA GLN A 540 29.63 -16.76 -15.88
C GLN A 540 30.65 -16.12 -14.94
N VAL A 541 31.93 -16.36 -15.21
CA VAL A 541 33.03 -15.67 -14.50
C VAL A 541 32.94 -14.17 -14.81
N VAL A 542 33.15 -13.34 -13.79
CA VAL A 542 33.26 -11.88 -13.93
C VAL A 542 34.74 -11.50 -13.82
N PRO A 543 35.44 -11.19 -14.93
CA PRO A 543 36.85 -10.82 -14.87
C PRO A 543 37.09 -9.51 -14.10
N PRO A 544 38.25 -9.34 -13.45
CA PRO A 544 38.65 -8.05 -12.88
C PRO A 544 38.60 -6.91 -13.91
N GLY A 545 38.12 -5.74 -13.49
CA GLY A 545 37.89 -4.58 -14.38
C GLY A 545 36.58 -4.62 -15.18
N THR A 546 35.74 -5.65 -15.01
CA THR A 546 34.40 -5.71 -15.64
C THR A 546 33.39 -4.81 -14.96
N LEU A 547 33.37 -4.80 -13.62
CA LEU A 547 32.45 -3.98 -12.82
C LEU A 547 33.00 -2.55 -12.70
N PRO A 548 32.18 -1.52 -12.97
CA PRO A 548 32.65 -0.12 -12.95
C PRO A 548 32.83 0.39 -11.52
N ASN A 549 33.77 1.33 -11.34
CA ASN A 549 34.11 1.94 -10.04
C ASN A 549 33.02 2.84 -9.44
N SER A 550 31.90 3.03 -10.13
CA SER A 550 30.71 3.72 -9.63
C SER A 550 29.71 2.79 -8.96
N LEU A 551 29.87 1.46 -9.11
CA LEU A 551 28.87 0.48 -8.71
C LEU A 551 28.75 0.43 -7.19
N THR A 552 27.56 0.72 -6.66
CA THR A 552 27.27 0.70 -5.22
C THR A 552 26.46 -0.54 -4.83
N THR A 553 25.64 -1.05 -5.73
CA THR A 553 24.75 -2.19 -5.48
C THR A 553 24.93 -3.25 -6.55
N LEU A 554 25.27 -4.47 -6.12
CA LEU A 554 25.41 -5.64 -6.97
C LEU A 554 24.58 -6.79 -6.43
N THR A 555 23.72 -7.35 -7.27
CA THR A 555 22.96 -8.56 -6.99
C THR A 555 23.29 -9.60 -8.06
N PHE A 556 23.86 -10.72 -7.63
CA PHE A 556 24.07 -11.88 -8.49
C PHE A 556 22.79 -12.71 -8.65
N GLY A 557 22.71 -13.43 -9.76
CA GLY A 557 21.63 -14.37 -10.05
C GLY A 557 21.63 -15.59 -9.15
N HIS A 558 20.48 -16.25 -9.04
CA HIS A 558 20.28 -17.46 -8.23
C HIS A 558 21.29 -18.57 -8.54
N ARG A 559 21.63 -18.80 -9.81
CA ARG A 559 22.58 -19.85 -10.23
C ARG A 559 24.05 -19.46 -10.18
N PHE A 560 24.36 -18.23 -9.78
CA PHE A 560 25.75 -17.75 -9.76
C PHE A 560 26.58 -18.51 -8.74
N ASN A 561 27.56 -19.28 -9.21
CA ASN A 561 28.42 -20.09 -8.35
C ASN A 561 29.87 -20.12 -8.86
N GLN A 562 30.35 -18.99 -9.39
CA GLN A 562 31.73 -18.82 -9.85
C GLN A 562 32.60 -18.19 -8.76
N VAL A 563 33.89 -18.49 -8.78
CA VAL A 563 34.87 -17.87 -7.87
C VAL A 563 34.98 -16.37 -8.20
N VAL A 564 34.86 -15.52 -7.19
CA VAL A 564 35.11 -14.08 -7.31
C VAL A 564 36.57 -13.81 -6.95
N LEU A 565 37.36 -13.35 -7.92
CA LEU A 565 38.78 -13.07 -7.70
C LEU A 565 39.00 -11.70 -7.02
N PRO A 566 40.06 -11.51 -6.23
CA PRO A 566 40.45 -10.20 -5.72
C PRO A 566 40.56 -9.15 -6.83
N GLY A 567 40.05 -7.95 -6.58
CA GLY A 567 39.97 -6.87 -7.59
C GLY A 567 38.81 -6.97 -8.58
N THR A 568 37.94 -7.98 -8.46
CA THR A 568 36.70 -8.07 -9.27
C THR A 568 35.63 -7.09 -8.79
N LEU A 569 35.42 -7.00 -7.48
CA LEU A 569 34.44 -6.11 -6.87
C LEU A 569 35.03 -4.69 -6.70
N PRO A 570 34.33 -3.63 -7.13
CA PRO A 570 34.84 -2.27 -7.04
C PRO A 570 34.80 -1.72 -5.62
N ASN A 571 35.73 -0.83 -5.29
CA ASN A 571 35.86 -0.18 -3.97
C ASN A 571 34.73 0.80 -3.62
N SER A 572 33.78 1.02 -4.53
CA SER A 572 32.56 1.79 -4.30
C SER A 572 31.39 0.95 -3.78
N LEU A 573 31.50 -0.39 -3.83
CA LEU A 573 30.39 -1.29 -3.58
C LEU A 573 30.00 -1.26 -2.10
N THR A 574 28.74 -0.93 -1.81
CA THR A 574 28.19 -0.86 -0.44
C THR A 574 27.24 -2.02 -0.16
N THR A 575 26.57 -2.54 -1.18
CA THR A 575 25.62 -3.65 -1.06
C THR A 575 25.96 -4.75 -2.04
N LEU A 576 26.15 -5.96 -1.51
CA LEU A 576 26.41 -7.17 -2.28
C LEU A 576 25.45 -8.28 -1.85
N THR A 577 24.76 -8.85 -2.83
CA THR A 577 23.91 -10.04 -2.65
C THR A 577 24.40 -11.14 -3.57
N PHE A 578 24.82 -12.26 -2.98
CA PHE A 578 25.05 -13.52 -3.70
C PHE A 578 23.74 -14.29 -3.79
N GLY A 579 23.48 -14.92 -4.95
CA GLY A 579 22.30 -15.74 -5.15
C GLY A 579 22.40 -17.12 -4.50
N ASP A 580 21.31 -17.86 -4.59
CA ASP A 580 21.03 -19.10 -3.87
C ASP A 580 22.12 -20.17 -4.01
N ASP A 581 22.61 -20.45 -5.22
CA ASP A 581 23.55 -21.54 -5.47
C ASP A 581 25.01 -21.18 -5.14
N PHE A 582 25.28 -19.93 -4.74
CA PHE A 582 26.63 -19.46 -4.48
C PHE A 582 27.24 -20.18 -3.28
N ASN A 583 28.26 -21.01 -3.52
CA ASN A 583 28.93 -21.78 -2.48
C ASN A 583 30.44 -21.87 -2.71
N GLN A 584 31.04 -20.79 -3.22
CA GLN A 584 32.49 -20.69 -3.42
C GLN A 584 33.17 -20.04 -2.20
N VAL A 585 34.45 -20.38 -2.00
CA VAL A 585 35.27 -19.76 -0.96
C VAL A 585 35.50 -18.29 -1.31
N ILE A 586 35.30 -17.40 -0.34
CA ILE A 586 35.67 -15.98 -0.45
C ILE A 586 37.12 -15.83 0.00
N LEU A 587 38.01 -15.45 -0.92
CA LEU A 587 39.42 -15.23 -0.60
C LEU A 587 39.60 -13.89 0.14
N PRO A 588 40.64 -13.74 0.98
CA PRO A 588 41.03 -12.44 1.52
C PRO A 588 41.19 -11.38 0.42
N ASP A 589 40.90 -10.13 0.75
CA ASP A 589 40.92 -8.97 -0.17
C ASP A 589 39.92 -9.03 -1.35
N THR A 590 39.00 -10.01 -1.37
CA THR A 590 37.94 -10.09 -2.38
C THR A 590 36.82 -9.08 -2.14
N LEU A 591 36.40 -8.93 -0.89
CA LEU A 591 35.31 -8.02 -0.50
C LEU A 591 35.86 -6.60 -0.29
N PRO A 592 35.28 -5.56 -0.90
CA PRO A 592 35.80 -4.21 -0.81
C PRO A 592 35.53 -3.58 0.57
N ASN A 593 36.46 -2.72 1.01
CA ASN A 593 36.37 -2.03 2.31
C ASN A 593 35.23 -1.01 2.43
N SER A 594 34.49 -0.74 1.35
CA SER A 594 33.26 0.08 1.36
C SER A 594 32.00 -0.71 1.71
N LEU A 595 32.06 -2.05 1.72
CA LEU A 595 30.88 -2.91 1.80
C LEU A 595 30.21 -2.84 3.17
N THR A 596 28.98 -2.34 3.21
CA THR A 596 28.18 -2.20 4.44
C THR A 596 27.17 -3.33 4.62
N THR A 597 26.69 -3.89 3.50
CA THR A 597 25.66 -4.94 3.50
C THR A 597 26.10 -6.10 2.64
N LEU A 598 26.14 -7.29 3.25
CA LEU A 598 26.46 -8.54 2.58
C LEU A 598 25.39 -9.58 2.88
N THR A 599 24.84 -10.14 1.81
CA THR A 599 23.85 -11.22 1.89
C THR A 599 24.35 -12.42 1.11
N PHE A 600 24.43 -13.56 1.80
CA PHE A 600 24.49 -14.87 1.18
C PHE A 600 23.11 -15.49 1.27
N ASP A 601 22.58 -15.98 0.15
CA ASP A 601 21.28 -16.64 0.12
C ASP A 601 21.42 -18.14 0.48
N ASN A 602 20.67 -19.02 -0.16
CA ASN A 602 20.40 -20.37 0.34
C ASN A 602 21.59 -21.32 0.56
N GLU A 603 22.46 -21.60 -0.40
CA GLU A 603 23.40 -22.73 -0.38
C GLU A 603 24.79 -22.42 0.17
N PHE A 604 25.10 -21.15 0.47
CA PHE A 604 26.43 -20.77 0.96
C PHE A 604 26.76 -21.47 2.28
N ASN A 605 27.79 -22.31 2.28
CA ASN A 605 28.21 -23.07 3.46
C ASN A 605 29.74 -23.23 3.53
N GLN A 606 30.49 -22.24 3.05
CA GLN A 606 31.95 -22.22 3.15
C GLN A 606 32.42 -21.57 4.45
N VAL A 607 33.60 -21.98 4.93
CA VAL A 607 34.24 -21.36 6.09
C VAL A 607 34.65 -19.93 5.74
N VAL A 608 34.25 -18.97 6.58
CA VAL A 608 34.69 -17.58 6.48
C VAL A 608 35.91 -17.39 7.37
N LEU A 609 37.08 -17.10 6.78
CA LEU A 609 38.32 -16.94 7.54
C LEU A 609 38.41 -15.55 8.19
N PRO A 610 39.09 -15.41 9.35
CA PRO A 610 39.40 -14.11 9.93
C PRO A 610 40.07 -13.16 8.94
N GLY A 611 39.61 -11.91 8.87
CA GLY A 611 40.08 -10.91 7.92
C GLY A 611 39.43 -10.96 6.53
N THR A 612 38.53 -11.91 6.25
CA THR A 612 37.79 -11.98 4.97
C THR A 612 36.70 -10.92 4.87
N LEU A 613 35.99 -10.65 5.97
CA LEU A 613 34.91 -9.66 6.02
C LEU A 613 35.47 -8.25 6.27
N PRO A 614 35.06 -7.22 5.51
CA PRO A 614 35.57 -5.87 5.67
C PRO A 614 35.06 -5.21 6.96
N ASN A 615 35.88 -4.35 7.55
CA ASN A 615 35.56 -3.68 8.82
C ASN A 615 34.39 -2.67 8.73
N SER A 616 34.01 -2.25 7.53
CA SER A 616 32.85 -1.37 7.28
C SER A 616 31.50 -2.09 7.29
N LEU A 617 31.49 -3.43 7.31
CA LEU A 617 30.27 -4.22 7.25
C LEU A 617 29.42 -4.01 8.49
N THR A 618 28.18 -3.56 8.29
CA THR A 618 27.20 -3.32 9.36
C THR A 618 26.09 -4.37 9.37
N THR A 619 25.76 -4.94 8.21
CA THR A 619 24.71 -5.95 8.05
C THR A 619 25.26 -7.18 7.34
N LEU A 620 25.13 -8.34 7.99
CA LEU A 620 25.50 -9.63 7.43
C LEU A 620 24.35 -10.62 7.57
N THR A 621 23.97 -11.23 6.45
CA THR A 621 22.96 -12.29 6.41
C THR A 621 23.56 -13.54 5.79
N PHE A 622 23.48 -14.64 6.52
CA PHE A 622 23.72 -15.99 6.01
C PHE A 622 22.37 -16.67 5.79
N GLY A 623 22.17 -17.24 4.60
CA GLY A 623 20.93 -17.92 4.24
C GLY A 623 20.87 -19.36 4.73
N TYR A 624 19.96 -20.12 4.12
CA TYR A 624 19.38 -21.36 4.66
C TYR A 624 20.39 -22.43 5.10
N CYS A 625 21.41 -22.74 4.28
CA CYS A 625 22.34 -23.86 4.48
C CYS A 625 23.60 -23.54 5.28
N PHE A 626 23.87 -22.28 5.61
CA PHE A 626 25.09 -21.91 6.32
C PHE A 626 25.15 -22.58 7.70
N ASN A 627 26.15 -23.43 7.91
CA ASN A 627 26.32 -24.17 9.16
C ASN A 627 27.81 -24.38 9.50
N GLN A 628 28.63 -23.35 9.25
CA GLN A 628 30.06 -23.35 9.61
C GLN A 628 30.30 -22.64 10.94
N VAL A 629 31.35 -23.04 11.65
CA VAL A 629 31.75 -22.41 12.92
C VAL A 629 32.24 -20.98 12.64
N VAL A 630 31.73 -20.02 13.40
CA VAL A 630 32.20 -18.63 13.35
C VAL A 630 33.26 -18.44 14.44
N LEU A 631 34.53 -18.37 14.04
CA LEU A 631 35.66 -18.23 14.98
C LEU A 631 35.83 -16.78 15.46
N PRO A 632 36.43 -16.56 16.65
CA PRO A 632 36.82 -15.21 17.09
C PRO A 632 37.66 -14.48 16.05
N GLY A 633 37.33 -13.20 15.79
CA GLY A 633 37.97 -12.38 14.77
C GLY A 633 37.45 -12.58 13.33
N THR A 634 36.46 -13.46 13.12
CA THR A 634 35.79 -13.63 11.80
C THR A 634 34.86 -12.46 11.50
N LEU A 635 34.04 -12.06 12.46
CA LEU A 635 33.06 -10.98 12.30
C LEU A 635 33.71 -9.61 12.57
N PRO A 636 33.43 -8.59 11.75
CA PRO A 636 34.02 -7.26 11.91
C PRO A 636 33.42 -6.49 13.09
N ASN A 637 34.23 -5.63 13.72
CA ASN A 637 33.86 -4.94 14.95
C ASN A 637 32.72 -3.91 14.80
N ASN A 638 32.36 -3.51 13.58
CA ASN A 638 31.27 -2.55 13.32
C ASN A 638 29.93 -3.21 12.95
N LEU A 639 29.86 -4.55 12.99
CA LEU A 639 28.66 -5.29 12.61
C LEU A 639 27.51 -5.05 13.61
N THR A 640 26.42 -4.44 13.16
CA THR A 640 25.26 -4.10 14.00
C THR A 640 24.11 -5.08 13.85
N THR A 641 24.00 -5.75 12.70
CA THR A 641 22.95 -6.74 12.40
C THR A 641 23.56 -8.01 11.84
N LEU A 642 23.24 -9.14 12.48
CA LEU A 642 23.65 -10.47 12.06
C LEU A 642 22.45 -11.41 12.04
N THR A 643 22.25 -12.07 10.90
CA THR A 643 21.20 -13.07 10.72
C THR A 643 21.82 -14.38 10.27
N PHE A 644 21.55 -15.45 11.01
CA PHE A 644 21.83 -16.82 10.60
C PHE A 644 20.56 -17.48 10.06
N GLY A 645 20.70 -18.19 8.94
CA GLY A 645 19.62 -18.96 8.33
C GLY A 645 19.29 -20.24 9.08
N THR A 646 18.28 -20.95 8.57
CA THR A 646 17.56 -22.02 9.27
C THR A 646 18.46 -23.13 9.81
N LYS A 647 19.40 -23.65 9.01
CA LYS A 647 20.22 -24.83 9.37
C LYS A 647 21.41 -24.51 10.28
N PHE A 648 21.66 -23.24 10.60
CA PHE A 648 22.78 -22.88 11.47
C PHE A 648 22.59 -23.47 12.87
N ASN A 649 23.47 -24.40 13.25
CA ASN A 649 23.41 -25.09 14.54
C ASN A 649 24.81 -25.37 15.09
N GLN A 650 25.76 -24.46 14.85
CA GLN A 650 27.11 -24.53 15.41
C GLN A 650 27.18 -23.82 16.77
N VAL A 651 28.08 -24.31 17.64
CA VAL A 651 28.41 -23.60 18.87
C VAL A 651 29.04 -22.26 18.48
N VAL A 652 28.60 -21.18 19.14
CA VAL A 652 29.20 -19.84 18.99
C VAL A 652 30.18 -19.64 20.16
N PRO A 653 31.50 -19.68 19.93
CA PRO A 653 32.48 -19.51 21.01
C PRO A 653 32.44 -18.10 21.60
N PRO A 654 32.77 -17.92 22.90
CA PRO A 654 32.96 -16.59 23.50
C PRO A 654 33.96 -15.75 22.70
N GLY A 655 33.64 -14.46 22.49
CA GLY A 655 34.47 -13.55 21.70
C GLY A 655 34.27 -13.63 20.18
N SER A 656 33.33 -14.46 19.69
CA SER A 656 33.04 -14.56 18.25
C SER A 656 32.06 -13.50 17.74
N LEU A 657 31.19 -12.98 18.62
CA LEU A 657 30.22 -11.93 18.30
C LEU A 657 30.76 -10.55 18.72
N PRO A 658 30.72 -9.52 17.84
CA PRO A 658 31.23 -8.20 18.16
C PRO A 658 30.29 -7.44 19.12
N ASN A 659 30.85 -6.59 19.99
CA ASN A 659 30.08 -5.82 20.98
C ASN A 659 29.17 -4.74 20.37
N SER A 660 29.37 -4.37 19.11
CA SER A 660 28.53 -3.43 18.36
C SER A 660 27.19 -4.01 17.91
N LEU A 661 27.02 -5.34 18.03
CA LEU A 661 25.83 -6.02 17.55
C LEU A 661 24.59 -5.61 18.36
N THR A 662 23.58 -5.10 17.65
CA THR A 662 22.31 -4.64 18.22
C THR A 662 21.16 -5.59 17.92
N THR A 663 21.26 -6.30 16.79
CA THR A 663 20.28 -7.27 16.29
C THR A 663 20.99 -8.57 15.94
N LEU A 664 20.55 -9.66 16.56
CA LEU A 664 21.04 -11.02 16.31
C LEU A 664 19.84 -11.95 16.13
N THR A 665 19.78 -12.61 14.98
CA THR A 665 18.72 -13.59 14.66
C THR A 665 19.34 -14.96 14.41
N PHE A 666 18.81 -15.98 15.06
CA PHE A 666 19.15 -17.38 14.81
C PHE A 666 18.05 -18.07 14.01
N GLY A 667 18.46 -19.02 13.16
CA GLY A 667 17.54 -19.88 12.43
C GLY A 667 16.79 -20.87 13.32
N ARG A 668 15.77 -21.50 12.74
CA ARG A 668 14.89 -22.48 13.40
C ARG A 668 15.65 -23.62 14.09
N ASP A 669 16.67 -24.16 13.43
CA ASP A 669 17.35 -25.39 13.86
C ASP A 669 18.43 -25.13 14.93
N PHE A 670 18.67 -23.85 15.28
CA PHE A 670 19.63 -23.51 16.32
C PHE A 670 19.17 -24.05 17.68
N ASN A 671 19.96 -25.00 18.21
CA ASN A 671 19.70 -25.70 19.47
C ASN A 671 20.97 -25.87 20.32
N GLN A 672 21.95 -24.98 20.14
CA GLN A 672 23.19 -24.99 20.93
C GLN A 672 23.04 -24.20 22.22
N VAL A 673 23.77 -24.62 23.26
CA VAL A 673 23.86 -23.87 24.51
C VAL A 673 24.70 -22.61 24.30
N ILE A 674 24.13 -21.45 24.60
CA ILE A 674 24.85 -20.18 24.59
C ILE A 674 25.63 -20.06 25.90
N LEU A 675 26.96 -20.11 25.82
CA LEU A 675 27.83 -20.04 26.99
C LEU A 675 27.88 -18.60 27.57
N PRO A 676 28.12 -18.43 28.89
CA PRO A 676 28.34 -17.11 29.48
C PRO A 676 29.44 -16.32 28.78
N GLY A 677 29.21 -15.04 28.50
CA GLY A 677 30.15 -14.18 27.78
C GLY A 677 30.13 -14.32 26.25
N THR A 678 29.20 -15.10 25.69
CA THR A 678 29.04 -15.24 24.23
C THR A 678 28.23 -14.11 23.61
N LEU A 679 27.15 -13.67 24.27
CA LEU A 679 26.27 -12.63 23.75
C LEU A 679 26.82 -11.23 24.08
N PRO A 680 26.83 -10.30 23.12
CA PRO A 680 27.22 -8.93 23.36
C PRO A 680 26.18 -8.17 24.20
N ASN A 681 26.66 -7.26 25.04
CA ASN A 681 25.83 -6.54 26.02
C ASN A 681 24.83 -5.55 25.40
N ASN A 682 24.98 -5.21 24.11
CA ASN A 682 24.22 -4.16 23.42
C ASN A 682 23.05 -4.70 22.57
N LEU A 683 22.69 -5.99 22.68
CA LEU A 683 21.56 -6.57 21.96
C LEU A 683 20.22 -5.97 22.42
N THR A 684 19.50 -5.36 21.49
CA THR A 684 18.23 -4.66 21.77
C THR A 684 16.98 -5.50 21.49
N SER A 685 17.09 -6.53 20.64
CA SER A 685 16.02 -7.49 20.37
C SER A 685 16.15 -8.73 21.26
N LYS A 686 15.04 -9.21 21.85
CA LYS A 686 14.97 -10.60 22.35
C LYS A 686 15.39 -11.53 21.21
N LEU A 687 16.25 -12.53 21.48
CA LEU A 687 16.65 -13.56 20.52
C LEU A 687 15.39 -14.11 19.82
N SER A 688 15.15 -13.70 18.58
CA SER A 688 14.06 -14.22 17.76
C SER A 688 14.57 -15.43 17.00
N LYS A 689 13.84 -16.54 17.10
CA LYS A 689 13.98 -17.65 16.15
C LYS A 689 13.15 -17.32 14.92
N ILE A 690 13.71 -17.53 13.73
CA ILE A 690 12.93 -17.53 12.50
C ILE A 690 11.93 -18.69 12.59
N VAL A 691 10.62 -18.39 12.60
CA VAL A 691 9.54 -19.39 12.71
C VAL A 691 9.44 -20.21 11.45
#